data_AF-A0A210QJZ6-F1
#
_entry.id   AF-A0A210QJZ6-F1
#
_cell.length_a   1.000
_cell.length_b   1.000
_cell.length_c   1.000
_cell.angle_alpha   90.00
_cell.angle_beta   90.00
_cell.angle_gamma   90.00
#
_symmetry.space_group_name_H-M   'P 1'
#
loop_
_entity.id
_entity.type
_entity.pdbx_description
1 polymer ?
#
loop_
_entity_poly.entity_id
_entity_poly.type
_entity_poly.pdbx_seq_one_letter_code
_entity_poly.pdbx_strand_id
1 'polypeptide(L)'
;MKMNITSAAGVISLLDEPEPQLKVFALEKLNKIVDVFWAEISEAVDKIEILYEDIGFKNKELAALVASKVYYHLGAFEESLTYALGAGGLFNVNDTTEYVETTIAKCIDFYTKGMQVNTDTHGADKKEIDPRLETIVNRMFQRCFDDKQYKQAVGIALETRRIDIFRRAILESDDVAAMLSYSLKVCMSLIQHRQFRNEILTVLTKLYMELTTPDYINVCQCYIFLDDPQSVTEILEKLMQGSENDILMAYQIAFDLYDSATQQFLLRVGNGLRTSGQVTGTEKGRIIATVTEGKEEEKDGESGEAEVKVQDNMMKLKNILSGDVTINLHLQFLIRNNKTDMLILKNTKEAVRNSVCHTATVIANSYMHCGTTCDQFLRDNLEWLARATNWAKFSATASLGTIHKGHEKEALNLMSTYLPKDSGPGSAYSEGGGLYALGLIHANHGGEITDYLLNQLKDASTDMVRHGGCLGVGLAAMGTARQDVYEQLKFNLYQDDAVTGEAAGLAMGLVMLGTKSATAIGDMVSYAKETQHEKILRGLAVGISLTMYGRLEEADTLIESLCRDKDPILRWSGMFTIAMAYCGSANNQAIRRLLHVAVSDVNDDVRRVAVTSLGFLLFRFAKPSHNDRILKSAHNSKFSKGIFKKDSRYGGCRFFIESPGREHPITLDSCDILSIHYSSCLEYSMQVSRADHRR
;
A
#
# COMPACT_ATOMS: atom_id res chain seq x y z
N MET A 1 54.26 -9.91 40.43
CA MET A 1 54.36 -8.76 39.48
C MET A 1 53.78 -9.20 38.14
N LYS A 2 52.77 -8.50 37.60
CA LYS A 2 52.50 -8.58 36.15
C LYS A 2 53.60 -7.76 35.47
N MET A 3 54.35 -8.35 34.54
CA MET A 3 55.27 -7.57 33.70
C MET A 3 54.43 -6.75 32.73
N ASN A 4 54.30 -5.45 32.98
CA ASN A 4 53.82 -4.51 31.98
C ASN A 4 54.93 -4.37 30.93
N ILE A 5 54.74 -5.03 29.79
CA ILE A 5 55.60 -4.90 28.62
C ILE A 5 55.46 -3.45 28.12
N THR A 6 56.58 -2.80 27.79
CA THR A 6 56.60 -1.37 27.40
C THR A 6 56.57 -1.13 25.89
N SER A 7 56.82 -2.16 25.07
CA SER A 7 56.73 -2.15 23.61
C SER A 7 56.61 -3.58 23.08
N ALA A 8 55.91 -3.76 21.96
CA ALA A 8 55.78 -5.03 21.24
C ALA A 8 57.01 -5.38 20.39
N ALA A 9 57.95 -4.45 20.16
CA ALA A 9 59.10 -4.64 19.27
C ALA A 9 59.92 -5.92 19.55
N GLY A 10 60.17 -6.23 20.82
CA GLY A 10 60.89 -7.46 21.23
C GLY A 10 60.08 -8.77 21.06
N VAL A 11 58.78 -8.67 20.76
CA VAL A 11 57.95 -9.81 20.35
C VAL A 11 57.85 -9.88 18.82
N ILE A 12 57.83 -8.73 18.13
CA ILE A 12 57.86 -8.64 16.67
C ILE A 12 59.18 -9.21 16.13
N SER A 13 60.32 -8.95 16.77
CA SER A 13 61.61 -9.53 16.36
C SER A 13 61.66 -11.07 16.45
N LEU A 14 60.82 -11.70 17.29
CA LEU A 14 60.73 -13.16 17.37
C LEU A 14 60.00 -13.79 16.17
N LEU A 15 59.35 -12.99 15.32
CA LEU A 15 58.75 -13.45 14.06
C LEU A 15 59.82 -13.63 12.96
N ASP A 16 60.96 -12.94 13.07
CA ASP A 16 62.07 -13.00 12.11
C ASP A 16 62.97 -14.23 12.32
N GLU A 17 62.90 -14.86 13.51
CA GLU A 17 63.65 -16.09 13.82
C GLU A 17 63.15 -17.29 12.98
N PRO A 18 64.05 -18.16 12.48
CA PRO A 18 63.67 -19.25 11.58
C PRO A 18 62.93 -20.41 12.27
N GLU A 19 62.97 -20.48 13.61
CA GLU A 19 62.41 -21.61 14.35
C GLU A 19 60.88 -21.49 14.53
N PRO A 20 60.07 -22.46 14.05
CA PRO A 20 58.61 -22.32 14.04
C PRO A 20 57.98 -22.28 15.45
N GLN A 21 58.67 -22.80 16.47
CA GLN A 21 58.20 -22.75 17.85
C GLN A 21 58.26 -21.32 18.42
N LEU A 22 59.30 -20.56 18.08
CA LEU A 22 59.43 -19.15 18.47
C LEU A 22 58.35 -18.29 17.81
N LYS A 23 58.05 -18.55 16.53
CA LYS A 23 56.95 -17.88 15.82
C LYS A 23 55.58 -18.13 16.45
N VAL A 24 55.28 -19.37 16.87
CA VAL A 24 54.04 -19.69 17.60
C VAL A 24 53.97 -18.95 18.94
N PHE A 25 55.05 -18.94 19.72
CA PHE A 25 55.11 -18.22 21.00
C PHE A 25 54.95 -16.70 20.82
N ALA A 26 55.56 -16.13 19.77
CA ALA A 26 55.41 -14.73 19.41
C ALA A 26 53.94 -14.40 19.09
N LEU A 27 53.28 -15.19 18.25
CA LEU A 27 51.87 -14.99 17.88
C LEU A 27 50.91 -15.14 19.08
N GLU A 28 51.12 -16.12 19.97
CA GLU A 28 50.34 -16.24 21.21
C GLU A 28 50.52 -15.03 22.14
N LYS A 29 51.73 -14.46 22.17
CA LYS A 29 52.03 -13.28 22.96
C LYS A 29 51.40 -12.03 22.34
N LEU A 30 51.49 -11.86 21.03
CA LEU A 30 50.87 -10.79 20.25
C LEU A 30 49.36 -10.75 20.45
N ASN A 31 48.67 -11.89 20.36
CA ASN A 31 47.22 -11.99 20.57
C ASN A 31 46.74 -11.46 21.96
N LYS A 32 47.61 -11.47 22.97
CA LYS A 32 47.33 -10.97 24.33
C LYS A 32 47.67 -9.50 24.55
N ILE A 33 48.43 -8.88 23.64
CA ILE A 33 48.89 -7.48 23.76
C ILE A 33 48.38 -6.58 22.61
N VAL A 34 47.72 -7.16 21.60
CA VAL A 34 47.30 -6.46 20.39
C VAL A 34 46.39 -5.27 20.70
N ASP A 35 45.48 -5.39 21.68
CA ASP A 35 44.56 -4.32 22.06
C ASP A 35 45.24 -3.08 22.70
N VAL A 36 46.51 -3.22 23.10
CA VAL A 36 47.31 -2.14 23.70
C VAL A 36 48.38 -1.63 22.73
N PHE A 37 48.98 -2.51 21.92
CA PHE A 37 50.12 -2.20 21.05
C PHE A 37 49.82 -2.35 19.55
N TRP A 38 48.55 -2.30 19.13
CA TRP A 38 48.13 -2.45 17.74
C TRP A 38 48.90 -1.51 16.78
N ALA A 39 49.23 -0.29 17.21
CA ALA A 39 49.98 0.67 16.39
C ALA A 39 51.38 0.14 16.02
N GLU A 40 52.18 -0.33 17.00
CA GLU A 40 53.49 -0.93 16.75
C GLU A 40 53.40 -2.24 15.94
N ILE A 41 52.32 -3.00 16.11
CA ILE A 41 52.13 -4.28 15.39
C ILE A 41 51.67 -4.02 13.94
N SER A 42 50.96 -2.91 13.68
CA SER A 42 50.48 -2.54 12.35
C SER A 42 51.61 -2.23 11.36
N GLU A 43 52.72 -1.65 11.81
CA GLU A 43 53.93 -1.45 10.99
C GLU A 43 54.61 -2.76 10.56
N ALA A 44 54.24 -3.89 11.17
CA ALA A 44 54.81 -5.22 10.89
C ALA A 44 53.75 -6.24 10.42
N VAL A 45 52.55 -5.78 9.99
CA VAL A 45 51.45 -6.69 9.65
C VAL A 45 51.79 -7.59 8.46
N ASP A 46 52.52 -7.08 7.46
CA ASP A 46 53.03 -7.81 6.30
C ASP A 46 53.74 -9.12 6.69
N LYS A 47 54.49 -9.11 7.81
CA LYS A 47 55.19 -10.30 8.32
C LYS A 47 54.21 -11.37 8.81
N ILE A 48 53.06 -10.96 9.36
CA ILE A 48 52.00 -11.84 9.85
C ILE A 48 51.22 -12.41 8.66
N GLU A 49 51.02 -11.63 7.59
CA GLU A 49 50.42 -12.09 6.33
C GLU A 49 51.28 -13.16 5.65
N ILE A 50 52.58 -12.94 5.51
CA ILE A 50 53.52 -13.93 4.96
C ILE A 50 53.47 -15.26 5.76
N LEU A 51 53.28 -15.20 7.08
CA LEU A 51 53.12 -16.39 7.93
C LEU A 51 51.75 -17.07 7.82
N TYR A 52 50.73 -16.35 7.35
CA TYR A 52 49.42 -16.91 7.01
C TYR A 52 49.43 -17.57 5.63
N GLU A 53 50.11 -16.98 4.64
CA GLU A 53 50.23 -17.52 3.29
C GLU A 53 51.15 -18.76 3.21
N ASP A 54 52.18 -18.87 4.07
CA ASP A 54 53.12 -20.00 4.06
C ASP A 54 52.40 -21.35 4.16
N ILE A 55 52.55 -22.18 3.12
CA ILE A 55 51.91 -23.48 3.03
C ILE A 55 52.39 -24.43 4.14
N GLY A 56 53.63 -24.31 4.61
CA GLY A 56 54.28 -25.21 5.57
C GLY A 56 54.01 -24.91 7.06
N PHE A 57 53.49 -23.74 7.41
CA PHE A 57 53.28 -23.36 8.81
C PHE A 57 52.05 -24.07 9.42
N LYS A 58 52.18 -24.62 10.63
CA LYS A 58 51.11 -25.41 11.28
C LYS A 58 50.01 -24.57 11.94
N ASN A 59 50.33 -23.35 12.38
CA ASN A 59 49.43 -22.54 13.22
C ASN A 59 48.93 -21.27 12.50
N LYS A 60 48.63 -21.37 11.20
CA LYS A 60 48.20 -20.24 10.35
C LYS A 60 46.92 -19.57 10.87
N GLU A 61 46.02 -20.35 11.44
CA GLU A 61 44.80 -19.86 12.08
C GLU A 61 45.09 -18.80 13.17
N LEU A 62 46.22 -18.94 13.88
CA LEU A 62 46.61 -18.04 14.95
C LEU A 62 47.29 -16.77 14.39
N ALA A 63 48.02 -16.88 13.29
CA ALA A 63 48.50 -15.72 12.52
C ALA A 63 47.32 -14.91 11.96
N ALA A 64 46.33 -15.59 11.36
CA ALA A 64 45.11 -14.99 10.85
C ALA A 64 44.30 -14.27 11.95
N LEU A 65 44.18 -14.86 13.14
CA LEU A 65 43.50 -14.22 14.27
C LEU A 65 44.21 -12.94 14.71
N VAL A 66 45.55 -12.91 14.74
CA VAL A 66 46.32 -11.71 15.11
C VAL A 66 46.19 -10.64 14.02
N ALA A 67 46.39 -10.99 12.75
CA ALA A 67 46.22 -10.07 11.61
C ALA A 67 44.81 -9.44 11.63
N SER A 68 43.76 -10.25 11.78
CA SER A 68 42.38 -9.80 11.86
C SER A 68 42.14 -8.74 12.96
N LYS A 69 42.71 -8.95 14.16
CA LYS A 69 42.60 -7.97 15.25
C LYS A 69 43.38 -6.68 14.98
N VAL A 70 44.52 -6.74 14.30
CA VAL A 70 45.26 -5.54 13.89
C VAL A 70 44.46 -4.75 12.87
N TYR A 71 43.89 -5.41 11.85
CA TYR A 71 43.01 -4.80 10.85
C TYR A 71 41.72 -4.22 11.45
N TYR A 72 41.18 -4.84 12.49
CA TYR A 72 40.07 -4.29 13.27
C TYR A 72 40.42 -2.93 13.91
N HIS A 73 41.57 -2.84 14.60
CA HIS A 73 42.02 -1.59 15.23
C HIS A 73 42.45 -0.51 14.20
N LEU A 74 42.93 -0.92 13.02
CA LEU A 74 43.15 -0.03 11.86
C LEU A 74 41.84 0.50 11.24
N GLY A 75 40.69 -0.11 11.55
CA GLY A 75 39.38 0.23 10.97
C GLY A 75 39.12 -0.37 9.58
N ALA A 76 39.99 -1.24 9.08
CA ALA A 76 39.86 -1.92 7.79
C ALA A 76 39.09 -3.24 7.95
N PHE A 77 37.77 -3.12 8.06
CA PHE A 77 36.89 -4.24 8.41
C PHE A 77 36.78 -5.34 7.34
N GLU A 78 37.08 -5.06 6.07
CA GLU A 78 37.01 -6.06 4.98
C GLU A 78 38.16 -7.07 5.11
N GLU A 79 39.39 -6.56 5.26
CA GLU A 79 40.62 -7.32 5.49
C GLU A 79 40.55 -8.08 6.83
N SER A 80 40.08 -7.40 7.88
CA SER A 80 39.78 -8.02 9.18
C SER A 80 38.86 -9.24 9.02
N LEU A 81 37.76 -9.11 8.27
CA LEU A 81 36.84 -10.22 8.04
C LEU A 81 37.51 -11.38 7.28
N THR A 82 38.31 -11.12 6.24
CA THR A 82 39.00 -12.20 5.49
C THR A 82 39.98 -12.98 6.37
N TYR A 83 40.71 -12.30 7.26
CA TYR A 83 41.60 -12.96 8.20
C TYR A 83 40.86 -13.64 9.36
N ALA A 84 39.71 -13.11 9.83
CA ALA A 84 38.84 -13.78 10.79
C ALA A 84 38.28 -15.10 10.23
N LEU A 85 37.90 -15.13 8.95
CA LEU A 85 37.47 -16.34 8.23
C LEU A 85 38.65 -17.33 8.07
N GLY A 86 39.87 -16.81 7.87
CA GLY A 86 41.11 -17.59 7.86
C GLY A 86 41.49 -18.21 9.21
N ALA A 87 40.98 -17.67 10.33
CA ALA A 87 41.21 -18.20 11.68
C ALA A 87 40.33 -19.40 12.06
N GLY A 88 39.32 -19.74 11.25
CA GLY A 88 38.60 -21.02 11.28
C GLY A 88 37.96 -21.40 12.63
N GLY A 89 38.65 -22.26 13.39
CA GLY A 89 38.23 -22.74 14.72
C GLY A 89 38.66 -21.84 15.88
N LEU A 90 39.70 -21.02 15.71
CA LEU A 90 40.19 -20.10 16.75
C LEU A 90 39.36 -18.81 16.86
N PHE A 91 38.54 -18.49 15.86
CA PHE A 91 37.54 -17.43 15.96
C PHE A 91 36.29 -17.94 16.70
N ASN A 92 36.22 -17.68 18.00
CA ASN A 92 35.10 -18.08 18.84
C ASN A 92 33.93 -17.09 18.74
N VAL A 93 32.78 -17.57 18.25
CA VAL A 93 31.53 -16.80 18.11
C VAL A 93 30.83 -16.55 19.46
N ASN A 94 31.23 -17.28 20.51
CA ASN A 94 30.63 -17.17 21.84
C ASN A 94 31.28 -16.09 22.72
N ASP A 95 32.42 -15.53 22.33
CA ASP A 95 33.12 -14.50 23.11
C ASP A 95 32.43 -13.13 22.96
N THR A 96 32.04 -12.50 24.06
CA THR A 96 31.40 -11.16 24.09
C THR A 96 32.44 -10.03 24.09
N THR A 97 33.43 -10.11 23.19
CA THR A 97 34.43 -9.04 23.00
C THR A 97 33.98 -8.07 21.92
N GLU A 98 34.27 -6.78 22.07
CA GLU A 98 33.91 -5.73 21.09
C GLU A 98 34.40 -6.08 19.67
N TYR A 99 35.60 -6.67 19.57
CA TYR A 99 36.15 -7.24 18.34
C TYR A 99 35.24 -8.30 17.72
N VAL A 100 34.82 -9.32 18.48
CA VAL A 100 33.96 -10.41 17.96
C VAL A 100 32.59 -9.90 17.59
N GLU A 101 31.95 -9.06 18.41
CA GLU A 101 30.63 -8.48 18.12
C GLU A 101 30.66 -7.62 16.85
N THR A 102 31.66 -6.75 16.69
CA THR A 102 31.81 -5.92 15.49
C THR A 102 32.12 -6.76 14.26
N THR A 103 32.99 -7.78 14.38
CA THR A 103 33.37 -8.67 13.26
C THR A 103 32.18 -9.52 12.82
N ILE A 104 31.33 -10.00 13.74
CA ILE A 104 30.08 -10.70 13.43
C ILE A 104 29.09 -9.76 12.73
N ALA A 105 28.91 -8.54 13.23
CA ALA A 105 28.04 -7.55 12.60
C ALA A 105 28.50 -7.25 11.15
N LYS A 106 29.81 -7.08 10.94
CA LYS A 106 30.39 -6.92 9.59
C LYS A 106 30.25 -8.17 8.73
N CYS A 107 30.43 -9.36 9.29
CA CYS A 107 30.20 -10.63 8.60
C CYS A 107 28.77 -10.73 8.07
N ILE A 108 27.77 -10.35 8.88
CA ILE A 108 26.36 -10.29 8.46
C ILE A 108 26.13 -9.17 7.42
N ASP A 109 26.69 -7.97 7.59
CA ASP A 109 26.64 -6.88 6.59
C ASP A 109 27.16 -7.34 5.21
N PHE A 110 28.25 -8.13 5.17
CA PHE A 110 28.82 -8.64 3.91
C PHE A 110 28.00 -9.80 3.33
N TYR A 111 27.57 -10.75 4.17
CA TYR A 111 26.75 -11.87 3.74
C TYR A 111 25.40 -11.42 3.16
N THR A 112 24.73 -10.48 3.82
CA THR A 112 23.43 -9.93 3.36
C THR A 112 23.57 -9.18 2.03
N LYS A 113 24.60 -8.35 1.85
CA LYS A 113 24.92 -7.71 0.55
C LYS A 113 25.18 -8.74 -0.55
N GLY A 114 25.96 -9.78 -0.26
CA GLY A 114 26.24 -10.87 -1.20
C GLY A 114 24.97 -11.61 -1.62
N MET A 115 24.11 -11.96 -0.67
CA MET A 115 22.81 -12.60 -0.91
C MET A 115 21.84 -11.71 -1.70
N GLN A 116 21.81 -10.41 -1.42
CA GLN A 116 20.98 -9.45 -2.17
C GLN A 116 21.40 -9.40 -3.64
N VAL A 117 22.68 -9.19 -3.92
CA VAL A 117 23.21 -9.21 -5.31
C VAL A 117 22.91 -10.52 -6.02
N ASN A 118 23.11 -11.67 -5.35
CA ASN A 118 22.84 -13.01 -5.90
C ASN A 118 21.35 -13.33 -6.11
N THR A 119 20.43 -12.55 -5.52
CA THR A 119 18.99 -12.66 -5.78
C THR A 119 18.61 -11.82 -7.00
N ASP A 120 19.18 -10.62 -7.10
CA ASP A 120 18.84 -9.64 -8.11
C ASP A 120 19.48 -10.00 -9.48
N THR A 121 20.55 -10.82 -9.51
CA THR A 121 21.13 -11.40 -10.73
C THR A 121 20.55 -12.78 -11.08
N HIS A 122 19.86 -12.87 -12.21
CA HIS A 122 19.36 -14.16 -12.71
C HIS A 122 20.49 -15.03 -13.33
N GLY A 123 20.77 -16.16 -12.67
CA GLY A 123 21.15 -17.42 -13.33
C GLY A 123 22.61 -17.62 -13.78
N ALA A 124 23.39 -16.58 -14.04
CA ALA A 124 24.76 -16.72 -14.59
C ALA A 124 25.88 -16.12 -13.71
N ASP A 125 25.68 -14.91 -13.16
CA ASP A 125 26.68 -14.20 -12.34
C ASP A 125 26.38 -14.29 -10.82
N LYS A 126 26.01 -15.47 -10.33
CA LYS A 126 25.97 -15.71 -8.88
C LYS A 126 27.40 -15.75 -8.35
N LYS A 127 27.78 -14.78 -7.53
CA LYS A 127 29.05 -14.83 -6.81
C LYS A 127 28.97 -15.97 -5.79
N GLU A 128 29.86 -16.95 -5.90
CA GLU A 128 30.00 -17.98 -4.88
C GLU A 128 30.32 -17.29 -3.54
N ILE A 129 29.44 -17.46 -2.55
CA ILE A 129 29.67 -16.96 -1.20
C ILE A 129 30.63 -17.93 -0.53
N ASP A 130 31.68 -17.43 0.11
CA ASP A 130 32.64 -18.26 0.83
C ASP A 130 31.91 -19.15 1.87
N PRO A 131 32.04 -20.50 1.80
CA PRO A 131 31.45 -21.42 2.78
C PRO A 131 31.83 -21.10 4.23
N ARG A 132 32.96 -20.45 4.48
CA ARG A 132 33.40 -19.99 5.81
C ARG A 132 32.48 -18.91 6.36
N LEU A 133 32.03 -17.98 5.50
CA LEU A 133 31.11 -16.90 5.84
C LEU A 133 29.75 -17.49 6.25
N GLU A 134 29.23 -18.44 5.46
CA GLU A 134 28.02 -19.18 5.81
C GLU A 134 28.18 -19.96 7.11
N THR A 135 29.35 -20.57 7.35
CA THR A 135 29.63 -21.31 8.59
C THR A 135 29.56 -20.41 9.83
N ILE A 136 30.13 -19.20 9.80
CA ILE A 136 30.05 -18.25 10.93
C ILE A 136 28.60 -17.83 11.16
N VAL A 137 27.86 -17.50 10.10
CA VAL A 137 26.43 -17.14 10.18
C VAL A 137 25.61 -18.31 10.75
N ASN A 138 25.90 -19.56 10.36
CA ASN A 138 25.26 -20.76 10.91
C ASN A 138 25.54 -20.97 12.41
N ARG A 139 26.78 -20.75 12.88
CA ARG A 139 27.12 -20.78 14.31
C ARG A 139 26.36 -19.68 15.09
N MET A 140 26.24 -18.50 14.50
CA MET A 140 25.52 -17.37 15.08
C MET A 140 24.02 -17.68 15.24
N PHE A 141 23.40 -18.32 14.23
CA PHE A 141 22.04 -18.84 14.34
C PHE A 141 21.90 -19.90 15.44
N GLN A 142 22.84 -20.86 15.55
CA GLN A 142 22.83 -21.85 16.64
C GLN A 142 22.84 -21.17 18.01
N ARG A 143 23.74 -20.19 18.23
CA ARG A 143 23.77 -19.38 19.45
C ARG A 143 22.42 -18.69 19.73
N CYS A 144 21.76 -18.11 18.73
CA CYS A 144 20.43 -17.52 18.93
C CYS A 144 19.34 -18.55 19.30
N PHE A 145 19.46 -19.82 18.88
CA PHE A 145 18.56 -20.90 19.31
C PHE A 145 18.86 -21.36 20.74
N ASP A 146 20.14 -21.53 21.08
CA ASP A 146 20.58 -21.89 22.43
C ASP A 146 20.19 -20.81 23.46
N ASP A 147 20.35 -19.53 23.12
CA ASP A 147 19.96 -18.36 23.92
C ASP A 147 18.42 -18.10 23.92
N LYS A 148 17.62 -18.92 23.22
CA LYS A 148 16.16 -18.77 23.03
C LYS A 148 15.70 -17.43 22.43
N GLN A 149 16.56 -16.76 21.65
CA GLN A 149 16.28 -15.44 21.06
C GLN A 149 15.63 -15.53 19.67
N TYR A 150 14.54 -16.27 19.55
CA TYR A 150 13.85 -16.56 18.28
C TYR A 150 13.47 -15.31 17.47
N LYS A 151 13.10 -14.19 18.13
CA LYS A 151 12.76 -12.92 17.45
C LYS A 151 13.95 -12.31 16.69
N GLN A 152 15.17 -12.49 17.21
CA GLN A 152 16.40 -12.05 16.57
C GLN A 152 16.80 -13.01 15.46
N ALA A 153 16.68 -14.34 15.69
CA ALA A 153 16.87 -15.34 14.64
C ALA A 153 15.94 -15.09 13.43
N VAL A 154 14.66 -14.77 13.66
CA VAL A 154 13.73 -14.37 12.59
C VAL A 154 14.21 -13.12 11.84
N GLY A 155 14.65 -12.07 12.55
CA GLY A 155 15.18 -10.86 11.91
C GLY A 155 16.36 -11.15 10.98
N ILE A 156 17.37 -11.87 11.48
CA ILE A 156 18.57 -12.21 10.72
C ILE A 156 18.24 -13.17 9.57
N ALA A 157 17.31 -14.11 9.76
CA ALA A 157 16.87 -15.02 8.68
C ALA A 157 16.21 -14.27 7.53
N LEU A 158 15.46 -13.21 7.82
CA LEU A 158 14.83 -12.34 6.82
C LEU A 158 15.85 -11.42 6.12
N GLU A 159 16.81 -10.86 6.85
CA GLU A 159 17.91 -10.07 6.28
C GLU A 159 18.83 -10.92 5.38
N THR A 160 19.17 -12.13 5.82
CA THR A 160 20.01 -13.09 5.07
C THR A 160 19.25 -13.83 3.97
N ARG A 161 17.94 -13.56 3.81
CA ARG A 161 17.03 -14.21 2.85
C ARG A 161 16.96 -15.75 2.95
N ARG A 162 17.19 -16.33 4.14
CA ARG A 162 17.22 -17.79 4.34
C ARG A 162 15.93 -18.33 4.95
N ILE A 163 15.06 -18.81 4.05
CA ILE A 163 13.74 -19.35 4.35
C ILE A 163 13.79 -20.58 5.28
N ASP A 164 14.79 -21.46 5.12
CA ASP A 164 14.88 -22.71 5.91
C ASP A 164 15.05 -22.42 7.40
N ILE A 165 15.89 -21.44 7.73
CA ILE A 165 16.15 -21.03 9.12
C ILE A 165 14.99 -20.22 9.67
N PHE A 166 14.33 -19.39 8.84
CA PHE A 166 13.09 -18.74 9.21
C PHE A 166 12.00 -19.75 9.61
N ARG A 167 11.82 -20.82 8.82
CA ARG A 167 10.89 -21.91 9.15
C ARG A 167 11.27 -22.60 10.47
N ARG A 168 12.56 -22.96 10.62
CA ARG A 168 13.06 -23.62 11.83
C ARG A 168 12.88 -22.75 13.09
N ALA A 169 13.16 -21.46 12.99
CA ALA A 169 13.03 -20.51 14.10
C ALA A 169 11.61 -20.33 14.61
N ILE A 170 10.60 -20.54 13.76
CA ILE A 170 9.19 -20.51 14.16
C ILE A 170 8.82 -21.83 14.85
N LEU A 171 9.21 -22.98 14.27
CA LEU A 171 8.88 -24.31 14.80
C LEU A 171 9.58 -24.66 16.13
N GLU A 172 10.81 -24.18 16.35
CA GLU A 172 11.56 -24.42 17.59
C GLU A 172 11.20 -23.43 18.72
N SER A 173 10.29 -22.48 18.49
CA SER A 173 9.96 -21.42 19.44
C SER A 173 8.94 -21.85 20.52
N ASP A 174 9.08 -21.30 21.73
CA ASP A 174 8.19 -21.60 22.86
C ASP A 174 6.72 -21.13 22.62
N ASP A 175 6.48 -20.18 21.71
CA ASP A 175 5.16 -19.67 21.31
C ASP A 175 5.08 -19.41 19.79
N VAL A 176 4.64 -20.43 19.06
CA VAL A 176 4.54 -20.42 17.60
C VAL A 176 3.55 -19.35 17.10
N ALA A 177 2.43 -19.11 17.80
CA ALA A 177 1.39 -18.18 17.36
C ALA A 177 1.85 -16.71 17.47
N ALA A 178 2.51 -16.35 18.58
CA ALA A 178 3.12 -15.03 18.72
C ALA A 178 4.28 -14.82 17.74
N MET A 179 5.09 -15.86 17.45
CA MET A 179 6.16 -15.74 16.46
C MET A 179 5.64 -15.60 15.03
N LEU A 180 4.55 -16.28 14.66
CA LEU A 180 3.91 -16.13 13.35
C LEU A 180 3.35 -14.71 13.16
N SER A 181 2.60 -14.18 14.13
CA SER A 181 2.06 -12.80 14.05
C SER A 181 3.16 -11.72 14.08
N TYR A 182 4.24 -11.93 14.84
CA TYR A 182 5.45 -11.10 14.77
C TYR A 182 6.09 -11.15 13.39
N SER A 183 6.26 -12.35 12.82
CA SER A 183 6.87 -12.56 11.51
C SER A 183 6.05 -11.93 10.38
N LEU A 184 4.71 -12.03 10.42
CA LEU A 184 3.81 -11.32 9.52
C LEU A 184 4.03 -9.80 9.58
N LYS A 185 4.05 -9.23 10.80
CA LYS A 185 4.24 -7.79 11.01
C LYS A 185 5.60 -7.30 10.52
N VAL A 186 6.66 -8.07 10.76
CA VAL A 186 8.02 -7.80 10.27
C VAL A 186 8.05 -7.88 8.73
N CYS A 187 7.51 -8.94 8.15
CA CYS A 187 7.37 -9.14 6.70
C CYS A 187 6.66 -7.95 6.02
N MET A 188 5.55 -7.48 6.59
CA MET A 188 4.75 -6.39 6.04
C MET A 188 5.33 -4.98 6.24
N SER A 189 6.35 -4.80 7.09
CA SER A 189 6.91 -3.48 7.43
C SER A 189 8.36 -3.28 7.01
N LEU A 190 9.18 -4.33 6.97
CA LEU A 190 10.61 -4.25 6.65
C LEU A 190 10.94 -4.72 5.23
N ILE A 191 10.13 -5.61 4.64
CA ILE A 191 10.44 -6.19 3.32
C ILE A 191 9.90 -5.31 2.19
N GLN A 192 10.83 -4.66 1.49
CA GLN A 192 10.54 -3.78 0.36
C GLN A 192 10.30 -4.55 -0.95
N HIS A 193 11.10 -5.58 -1.22
CA HIS A 193 11.00 -6.37 -2.46
C HIS A 193 9.79 -7.30 -2.48
N ARG A 194 9.00 -7.23 -3.56
CA ARG A 194 7.73 -7.95 -3.69
C ARG A 194 7.91 -9.48 -3.77
N GLN A 195 8.85 -9.97 -4.58
CA GLN A 195 9.05 -11.41 -4.81
C GLN A 195 9.39 -12.14 -3.51
N PHE A 196 10.43 -11.66 -2.79
CA PHE A 196 10.84 -12.24 -1.51
C PHE A 196 9.74 -12.16 -0.44
N ARG A 197 8.95 -11.06 -0.41
CA ARG A 197 7.78 -10.97 0.47
C ARG A 197 6.74 -12.05 0.17
N ASN A 198 6.47 -12.31 -1.12
CA ASN A 198 5.53 -13.36 -1.54
C ASN A 198 6.03 -14.78 -1.16
N GLU A 199 7.32 -15.06 -1.32
CA GLU A 199 7.93 -16.33 -0.90
C GLU A 199 7.74 -16.58 0.61
N ILE A 200 8.00 -15.57 1.44
CA ILE A 200 7.81 -15.66 2.90
C ILE A 200 6.33 -15.81 3.26
N LEU A 201 5.43 -15.05 2.64
CA LEU A 201 3.99 -15.19 2.87
C LEU A 201 3.49 -16.60 2.51
N THR A 202 4.03 -17.22 1.45
CA THR A 202 3.73 -18.60 1.04
C THR A 202 4.26 -19.65 2.03
N VAL A 203 5.34 -19.34 2.77
CA VAL A 203 5.84 -20.20 3.86
C VAL A 203 5.06 -19.99 5.14
N LEU A 204 4.66 -18.75 5.44
CA LEU A 204 3.79 -18.43 6.57
C LEU A 204 2.42 -19.12 6.44
N THR A 205 1.75 -19.09 5.28
CA THR A 205 0.46 -19.78 5.10
C THR A 205 0.58 -21.29 5.34
N LYS A 206 1.64 -21.93 4.85
CA LYS A 206 1.93 -23.35 5.12
C LYS A 206 2.12 -23.62 6.62
N LEU A 207 2.89 -22.79 7.32
CA LEU A 207 3.10 -22.92 8.77
C LEU A 207 1.81 -22.70 9.57
N TYR A 208 0.96 -21.73 9.19
CA TYR A 208 -0.35 -21.53 9.81
C TYR A 208 -1.30 -22.72 9.60
N MET A 209 -1.21 -23.42 8.46
CA MET A 209 -1.99 -24.63 8.17
C MET A 209 -1.47 -25.89 8.90
N GLU A 210 -0.19 -25.93 9.25
CA GLU A 210 0.43 -27.03 10.04
C GLU A 210 0.11 -26.95 11.55
N LEU A 211 -0.57 -25.89 12.01
CA LEU A 211 -1.01 -25.73 13.40
C LEU A 211 -2.17 -26.68 13.76
N THR A 212 -2.22 -27.10 15.03
CA THR A 212 -3.30 -27.92 15.60
C THR A 212 -4.69 -27.27 15.51
N THR A 213 -4.73 -25.95 15.56
CA THR A 213 -5.90 -25.12 15.25
C THR A 213 -5.48 -24.05 14.22
N PRO A 214 -5.78 -24.23 12.93
CA PRO A 214 -5.39 -23.28 11.90
C PRO A 214 -6.02 -21.89 12.12
N ASP A 215 -5.20 -20.84 12.08
CA ASP A 215 -5.66 -19.46 12.15
C ASP A 215 -6.04 -18.97 10.74
N TYR A 216 -7.28 -19.25 10.36
CA TYR A 216 -7.79 -18.93 9.03
C TYR A 216 -7.81 -17.42 8.74
N ILE A 217 -7.91 -16.55 9.75
CA ILE A 217 -7.94 -15.08 9.56
C ILE A 217 -6.58 -14.59 9.07
N ASN A 218 -5.50 -14.94 9.77
CA ASN A 218 -4.14 -14.56 9.37
C ASN A 218 -3.72 -15.22 8.04
N VAL A 219 -4.20 -16.45 7.79
CA VAL A 219 -4.03 -17.13 6.50
C VAL A 219 -4.71 -16.38 5.35
N CYS A 220 -5.97 -15.98 5.52
CA CYS A 220 -6.68 -15.20 4.50
C CYS A 220 -6.01 -13.83 4.26
N GLN A 221 -5.54 -13.14 5.30
CA GLN A 221 -4.75 -11.91 5.13
C GLN A 221 -3.47 -12.15 4.30
N CYS A 222 -2.76 -13.26 4.51
CA CYS A 222 -1.61 -13.61 3.68
C CYS A 222 -2.01 -13.83 2.21
N TYR A 223 -3.11 -14.55 1.95
CA TYR A 223 -3.58 -14.80 0.58
C TYR A 223 -4.06 -13.53 -0.15
N ILE A 224 -4.65 -12.56 0.55
CA ILE A 224 -4.97 -11.23 0.00
C ILE A 224 -3.70 -10.54 -0.51
N PHE A 225 -2.59 -10.60 0.25
CA PHE A 225 -1.32 -9.99 -0.17
C PHE A 225 -0.59 -10.78 -1.27
N LEU A 226 -0.87 -12.09 -1.39
CA LEU A 226 -0.38 -12.96 -2.47
C LEU A 226 -1.18 -12.81 -3.79
N ASP A 227 -2.40 -12.27 -3.75
CA ASP A 227 -3.40 -12.29 -4.84
C ASP A 227 -3.76 -13.72 -5.31
N ASP A 228 -3.85 -14.67 -4.37
CA ASP A 228 -4.32 -16.03 -4.61
C ASP A 228 -5.76 -16.27 -4.09
N PRO A 229 -6.78 -16.13 -4.96
CA PRO A 229 -8.18 -16.39 -4.60
C PRO A 229 -8.56 -17.87 -4.61
N GLN A 230 -7.75 -18.76 -5.21
CA GLN A 230 -8.08 -20.18 -5.32
C GLN A 230 -7.95 -20.85 -3.95
N SER A 231 -6.81 -20.65 -3.28
CA SER A 231 -6.58 -21.15 -1.92
C SER A 231 -7.64 -20.66 -0.91
N VAL A 232 -8.11 -19.41 -1.02
CA VAL A 232 -9.19 -18.89 -0.16
C VAL A 232 -10.54 -19.54 -0.46
N THR A 233 -10.83 -19.83 -1.73
CA THR A 233 -12.04 -20.55 -2.14
C THR A 233 -12.07 -21.96 -1.54
N GLU A 234 -10.96 -22.70 -1.65
CA GLU A 234 -10.81 -24.05 -1.07
C GLU A 234 -10.97 -24.06 0.46
N ILE A 235 -10.44 -23.05 1.16
CA ILE A 235 -10.61 -22.88 2.61
C ILE A 235 -12.07 -22.65 2.98
N LEU A 236 -12.76 -21.74 2.28
CA LEU A 236 -14.17 -21.47 2.52
C LEU A 236 -15.03 -22.71 2.25
N GLU A 237 -14.77 -23.46 1.17
CA GLU A 237 -15.48 -24.71 0.88
C GLU A 237 -15.24 -25.78 1.95
N LYS A 238 -14.00 -25.95 2.42
CA LYS A 238 -13.67 -26.86 3.53
C LYS A 238 -14.38 -26.49 4.84
N LEU A 239 -14.49 -25.20 5.15
CA LEU A 239 -15.20 -24.70 6.33
C LEU A 239 -16.73 -24.84 6.20
N MET A 240 -17.29 -24.69 5.00
CA MET A 240 -18.71 -24.90 4.73
C MET A 240 -19.13 -26.38 4.83
N GLN A 241 -18.22 -27.32 4.62
CA GLN A 241 -18.43 -28.76 4.83
C GLN A 241 -18.17 -29.20 6.29
N GLY A 242 -17.78 -28.27 7.17
CA GLY A 242 -17.41 -28.54 8.57
C GLY A 242 -18.58 -28.53 9.55
N SER A 243 -18.26 -28.32 10.82
CA SER A 243 -19.23 -28.16 11.91
C SER A 243 -19.88 -26.77 11.91
N GLU A 244 -20.95 -26.56 12.69
CA GLU A 244 -21.59 -25.23 12.81
C GLU A 244 -20.61 -24.11 13.23
N ASN A 245 -19.59 -24.44 14.03
CA ASN A 245 -18.54 -23.50 14.42
C ASN A 245 -17.63 -23.11 13.24
N ASP A 246 -17.37 -24.04 12.32
CA ASP A 246 -16.59 -23.78 11.10
C ASP A 246 -17.39 -22.92 10.11
N ILE A 247 -18.71 -23.11 10.06
CA ILE A 247 -19.64 -22.27 9.28
C ILE A 247 -19.66 -20.83 9.83
N LEU A 248 -19.71 -20.67 11.15
CA LEU A 248 -19.59 -19.37 11.83
C LEU A 248 -18.23 -18.70 11.52
N MET A 249 -17.14 -19.47 11.53
CA MET A 249 -15.81 -18.98 11.18
C MET A 249 -15.73 -18.54 9.71
N ALA A 250 -16.34 -19.28 8.77
CA ALA A 250 -16.41 -18.90 7.36
C ALA A 250 -17.17 -17.58 7.14
N TYR A 251 -18.25 -17.32 7.88
CA TYR A 251 -18.93 -16.02 7.82
C TYR A 251 -18.06 -14.88 8.35
N GLN A 252 -17.32 -15.09 9.44
CA GLN A 252 -16.37 -14.08 9.94
C GLN A 252 -15.27 -13.80 8.90
N ILE A 253 -14.68 -14.84 8.31
CA ILE A 253 -13.70 -14.71 7.23
C ILE A 253 -14.28 -13.96 6.04
N ALA A 254 -15.56 -14.18 5.68
CA ALA A 254 -16.19 -13.47 4.58
C ALA A 254 -16.39 -11.96 4.86
N PHE A 255 -16.70 -11.57 6.10
CA PHE A 255 -16.72 -10.16 6.51
C PHE A 255 -15.30 -9.55 6.50
N ASP A 256 -14.33 -10.22 7.11
CA ASP A 256 -12.92 -9.77 7.13
C ASP A 256 -12.35 -9.65 5.71
N LEU A 257 -12.73 -10.56 4.80
CA LEU A 257 -12.35 -10.55 3.39
C LEU A 257 -13.01 -9.40 2.63
N TYR A 258 -14.29 -9.11 2.87
CA TYR A 258 -14.99 -7.98 2.25
C TYR A 258 -14.35 -6.64 2.65
N ASP A 259 -13.99 -6.46 3.92
CA ASP A 259 -13.36 -5.24 4.42
C ASP A 259 -11.88 -5.10 4.01
N SER A 260 -11.15 -6.21 3.84
CA SER A 260 -9.69 -6.21 3.64
C SER A 260 -9.21 -6.45 2.20
N ALA A 261 -9.99 -7.18 1.38
CA ALA A 261 -9.57 -7.60 0.05
C ALA A 261 -9.88 -6.55 -1.03
N THR A 262 -9.31 -6.73 -2.22
CA THR A 262 -9.64 -5.90 -3.38
C THR A 262 -10.91 -6.41 -4.07
N GLN A 263 -11.65 -5.52 -4.74
CA GLN A 263 -12.85 -5.89 -5.50
C GLN A 263 -12.58 -7.01 -6.52
N GLN A 264 -11.43 -6.96 -7.19
CA GLN A 264 -11.03 -7.99 -8.15
C GLN A 264 -10.84 -9.36 -7.48
N PHE A 265 -10.28 -9.39 -6.26
CA PHE A 265 -10.11 -10.61 -5.48
C PHE A 265 -11.46 -11.21 -5.07
N LEU A 266 -12.36 -10.39 -4.52
CA LEU A 266 -13.71 -10.79 -4.12
C LEU A 266 -14.51 -11.37 -5.30
N LEU A 267 -14.46 -10.73 -6.47
CA LEU A 267 -15.12 -11.24 -7.68
C LEU A 267 -14.54 -12.58 -8.15
N ARG A 268 -13.22 -12.80 -8.02
CA ARG A 268 -12.59 -14.09 -8.35
C ARG A 268 -13.01 -15.19 -7.38
N VAL A 269 -12.99 -14.93 -6.05
CA VAL A 269 -13.45 -15.87 -5.02
C VAL A 269 -14.94 -16.20 -5.21
N GLY A 270 -15.79 -15.18 -5.42
CA GLY A 270 -17.22 -15.36 -5.67
C GLY A 270 -17.52 -16.18 -6.93
N ASN A 271 -16.69 -16.09 -7.97
CA ASN A 271 -16.77 -16.94 -9.15
C ASN A 271 -16.26 -18.36 -8.90
N GLY A 272 -15.18 -18.54 -8.12
CA GLY A 272 -14.71 -19.86 -7.68
C GLY A 272 -15.82 -20.66 -6.97
N LEU A 273 -16.47 -20.04 -5.98
CA LEU A 273 -17.61 -20.59 -5.24
C LEU A 273 -18.87 -20.84 -6.10
N ARG A 274 -18.93 -20.33 -7.34
CA ARG A 274 -19.96 -20.66 -8.33
C ARG A 274 -19.57 -21.87 -9.16
N THR A 275 -18.30 -21.98 -9.54
CA THR A 275 -17.80 -23.08 -10.38
C THR A 275 -17.76 -24.40 -9.62
N SER A 276 -17.23 -24.43 -8.39
CA SER A 276 -17.15 -25.66 -7.59
C SER A 276 -18.53 -26.30 -7.35
N GLY A 277 -19.53 -25.47 -7.05
CA GLY A 277 -20.93 -25.89 -6.89
C GLY A 277 -21.63 -26.42 -8.16
N GLN A 278 -20.98 -26.43 -9.32
CA GLN A 278 -21.46 -27.10 -10.54
C GLN A 278 -20.73 -28.43 -10.83
N VAL A 279 -19.61 -28.73 -10.16
CA VAL A 279 -18.79 -29.92 -10.48
C VAL A 279 -19.35 -31.22 -9.87
N THR A 280 -20.37 -31.14 -9.00
CA THR A 280 -21.15 -32.30 -8.53
C THR A 280 -22.25 -32.73 -9.53
N GLY A 281 -22.28 -32.18 -10.75
CA GLY A 281 -23.34 -32.41 -11.74
C GLY A 281 -22.88 -32.64 -13.18
N THR A 282 -22.29 -33.80 -13.48
CA THR A 282 -22.12 -34.33 -14.86
C THR A 282 -22.47 -35.83 -14.83
N GLU A 283 -23.32 -36.40 -15.69
CA GLU A 283 -23.84 -36.00 -17.02
C GLU A 283 -25.39 -36.24 -17.12
N LYS A 284 -26.15 -36.15 -18.23
CA LYS A 284 -25.89 -35.96 -19.68
C LYS A 284 -27.19 -35.51 -20.40
N GLY A 285 -27.09 -34.85 -21.57
CA GLY A 285 -28.06 -35.03 -22.68
C GLY A 285 -29.43 -34.31 -22.67
N ARG A 286 -29.44 -33.09 -23.24
CA ARG A 286 -30.60 -32.34 -23.78
C ARG A 286 -31.57 -33.19 -24.63
N ILE A 287 -32.90 -33.09 -24.39
CA ILE A 287 -33.99 -33.15 -25.39
C ILE A 287 -35.27 -32.47 -24.83
N ILE A 288 -36.12 -31.98 -25.73
CA ILE A 288 -37.35 -31.19 -25.51
C ILE A 288 -38.56 -32.11 -25.21
N ALA A 289 -39.46 -31.74 -24.28
CA ALA A 289 -40.93 -31.69 -24.48
C ALA A 289 -41.78 -31.59 -23.19
N THR A 290 -42.76 -30.67 -23.23
CA THR A 290 -44.13 -30.69 -22.64
C THR A 290 -44.53 -31.60 -21.47
N VAL A 291 -45.08 -30.95 -20.43
CA VAL A 291 -46.34 -31.26 -19.70
C VAL A 291 -46.80 -32.73 -19.61
N THR A 292 -46.76 -33.31 -18.41
CA THR A 292 -47.89 -34.08 -17.84
C THR A 292 -47.82 -34.16 -16.31
N GLU A 293 -48.94 -34.54 -15.70
CA GLU A 293 -49.23 -34.44 -14.27
C GLU A 293 -48.49 -35.49 -13.41
N GLY A 294 -48.26 -35.15 -12.14
CA GLY A 294 -47.53 -36.00 -11.20
C GLY A 294 -48.32 -37.19 -10.66
N LYS A 295 -47.57 -38.20 -10.22
CA LYS A 295 -47.96 -39.11 -9.14
C LYS A 295 -46.79 -39.26 -8.17
N GLU A 296 -47.12 -39.25 -6.90
CA GLU A 296 -46.20 -39.38 -5.78
C GLU A 296 -45.69 -40.83 -5.67
N GLU A 297 -44.40 -41.02 -5.40
CA GLU A 297 -43.94 -42.09 -4.50
C GLU A 297 -42.81 -41.52 -3.63
N GLU A 298 -43.01 -41.53 -2.32
CA GLU A 298 -42.01 -41.11 -1.33
C GLU A 298 -40.93 -42.18 -1.12
N LYS A 299 -39.67 -41.76 -1.02
CA LYS A 299 -38.64 -42.44 -0.19
C LYS A 299 -37.40 -41.58 0.04
N ASP A 300 -36.80 -41.78 1.21
CA ASP A 300 -35.49 -41.34 1.69
C ASP A 300 -35.25 -39.81 1.79
N GLY A 301 -35.74 -39.23 2.90
CA GLY A 301 -35.75 -37.78 3.17
C GLY A 301 -34.66 -37.20 4.10
N GLU A 302 -33.68 -37.97 4.57
CA GLU A 302 -32.66 -37.45 5.51
C GLU A 302 -31.42 -36.82 4.84
N SER A 303 -31.04 -37.27 3.64
CA SER A 303 -29.92 -36.69 2.88
C SER A 303 -30.25 -35.33 2.25
N GLY A 304 -31.48 -35.16 1.75
CA GLY A 304 -31.91 -33.93 1.09
C GLY A 304 -31.94 -32.70 2.00
N GLU A 305 -32.32 -32.85 3.28
CA GLU A 305 -32.33 -31.71 4.21
C GLU A 305 -30.92 -31.17 4.51
N ALA A 306 -29.91 -32.04 4.56
CA ALA A 306 -28.54 -31.65 4.83
C ALA A 306 -27.95 -30.87 3.63
N GLU A 307 -28.17 -31.35 2.41
CA GLU A 307 -27.73 -30.69 1.18
C GLU A 307 -28.40 -29.31 1.01
N VAL A 308 -29.71 -29.20 1.28
CA VAL A 308 -30.43 -27.93 1.25
C VAL A 308 -29.89 -26.93 2.29
N LYS A 309 -29.60 -27.38 3.52
CA LYS A 309 -29.00 -26.51 4.57
C LYS A 309 -27.59 -26.02 4.19
N VAL A 310 -26.77 -26.86 3.57
CA VAL A 310 -25.44 -26.47 3.05
C VAL A 310 -25.60 -25.46 1.90
N GLN A 311 -26.56 -25.67 1.00
CA GLN A 311 -26.85 -24.77 -0.11
C GLN A 311 -27.35 -23.38 0.37
N ASP A 312 -28.22 -23.34 1.39
CA ASP A 312 -28.68 -22.12 2.05
C ASP A 312 -27.54 -21.36 2.74
N ASN A 313 -26.64 -22.07 3.43
CA ASN A 313 -25.49 -21.45 4.08
C ASN A 313 -24.47 -20.92 3.05
N MET A 314 -24.26 -21.64 1.95
CA MET A 314 -23.47 -21.16 0.82
C MET A 314 -24.11 -19.94 0.13
N MET A 315 -25.45 -19.83 0.11
CA MET A 315 -26.15 -18.63 -0.38
C MET A 315 -25.97 -17.44 0.58
N LYS A 316 -26.05 -17.65 1.90
CA LYS A 316 -25.74 -16.62 2.90
C LYS A 316 -24.29 -16.14 2.79
N LEU A 317 -23.34 -17.05 2.62
CA LEU A 317 -21.92 -16.72 2.40
C LEU A 317 -21.75 -15.82 1.15
N LYS A 318 -22.43 -16.17 0.04
CA LYS A 318 -22.42 -15.37 -1.19
C LYS A 318 -23.00 -13.97 -1.00
N ASN A 319 -24.05 -13.82 -0.17
CA ASN A 319 -24.66 -12.52 0.15
C ASN A 319 -23.80 -11.66 1.12
N ILE A 320 -22.89 -12.28 1.87
CA ILE A 320 -21.88 -11.55 2.67
C ILE A 320 -20.74 -11.11 1.76
N LEU A 321 -20.24 -12.00 0.91
CA LEU A 321 -19.16 -11.72 -0.05
C LEU A 321 -19.54 -10.73 -1.16
N SER A 322 -20.83 -10.59 -1.50
CA SER A 322 -21.31 -9.52 -2.39
C SER A 322 -21.27 -8.13 -1.77
N GLY A 323 -21.24 -8.03 -0.43
CA GLY A 323 -21.27 -6.78 0.32
C GLY A 323 -22.66 -6.31 0.72
N ASP A 324 -23.72 -6.87 0.13
CA ASP A 324 -25.11 -6.39 0.30
C ASP A 324 -25.51 -6.33 1.79
N VAL A 325 -25.15 -7.35 2.57
CA VAL A 325 -25.43 -7.40 4.01
C VAL A 325 -24.68 -6.28 4.76
N THR A 326 -23.39 -6.11 4.49
CA THR A 326 -22.52 -5.10 5.12
C THR A 326 -22.99 -3.68 4.80
N ILE A 327 -23.33 -3.40 3.54
CA ILE A 327 -23.89 -2.11 3.09
C ILE A 327 -25.20 -1.81 3.82
N ASN A 328 -26.13 -2.78 3.87
CA ASN A 328 -27.41 -2.60 4.55
C ASN A 328 -27.25 -2.34 6.07
N LEU A 329 -26.30 -3.01 6.72
CA LEU A 329 -25.99 -2.78 8.14
C LEU A 329 -25.40 -1.37 8.37
N HIS A 330 -24.45 -0.93 7.54
CA HIS A 330 -23.91 0.43 7.62
C HIS A 330 -24.96 1.50 7.34
N LEU A 331 -25.82 1.29 6.34
CA LEU A 331 -26.93 2.19 6.01
C LEU A 331 -27.91 2.32 7.18
N GLN A 332 -28.33 1.20 7.79
CA GLN A 332 -29.17 1.22 9.00
C GLN A 332 -28.49 1.93 10.17
N PHE A 333 -27.18 1.75 10.37
CA PHE A 333 -26.42 2.44 11.41
C PHE A 333 -26.39 3.96 11.18
N LEU A 334 -26.09 4.41 9.95
CA LEU A 334 -25.98 5.84 9.60
C LEU A 334 -27.32 6.57 9.68
N ILE A 335 -28.41 5.93 9.23
CA ILE A 335 -29.77 6.48 9.33
C ILE A 335 -30.18 6.65 10.80
N ARG A 336 -29.93 5.65 11.66
CA ARG A 336 -30.34 5.67 13.08
C ARG A 336 -29.47 6.60 13.93
N ASN A 337 -28.18 6.71 13.64
CA ASN A 337 -27.22 7.48 14.43
C ASN A 337 -26.82 8.82 13.79
N ASN A 338 -27.73 9.42 13.02
CA ASN A 338 -27.49 10.74 12.44
C ASN A 338 -27.42 11.83 13.53
N LYS A 339 -26.25 12.44 13.71
CA LYS A 339 -25.96 13.52 14.68
C LYS A 339 -25.54 14.83 14.01
N THR A 340 -25.94 15.05 12.75
CA THR A 340 -25.65 16.30 12.03
C THR A 340 -26.44 17.48 12.58
N ASP A 341 -25.79 18.64 12.73
CA ASP A 341 -26.46 19.89 13.07
C ASP A 341 -26.84 20.69 11.81
N MET A 342 -28.16 20.78 11.58
CA MET A 342 -28.74 21.53 10.46
C MET A 342 -28.58 23.06 10.60
N LEU A 343 -28.33 23.58 11.81
CA LEU A 343 -28.11 25.01 12.04
C LEU A 343 -26.79 25.48 11.37
N ILE A 344 -25.75 24.64 11.39
CA ILE A 344 -24.48 24.92 10.71
C ILE A 344 -24.70 25.10 9.20
N LEU A 345 -25.49 24.24 8.57
CA LEU A 345 -25.82 24.34 7.15
C LEU A 345 -26.69 25.57 6.83
N LYS A 346 -27.65 25.93 7.69
CA LYS A 346 -28.44 27.17 7.55
C LYS A 346 -27.57 28.41 7.61
N ASN A 347 -26.72 28.53 8.63
CA ASN A 347 -25.78 29.64 8.79
C ASN A 347 -24.80 29.73 7.61
N THR A 348 -24.31 28.59 7.12
CA THR A 348 -23.44 28.52 5.94
C THR A 348 -24.16 29.01 4.68
N LYS A 349 -25.40 28.56 4.44
CA LYS A 349 -26.23 29.00 3.32
C LYS A 349 -26.50 30.52 3.35
N GLU A 350 -26.76 31.10 4.53
CA GLU A 350 -26.99 32.54 4.67
C GLU A 350 -25.74 33.40 4.37
N ALA A 351 -24.55 32.86 4.65
CA ALA A 351 -23.29 33.52 4.29
C ALA A 351 -22.96 33.46 2.78
N VAL A 352 -23.61 32.58 2.02
CA VAL A 352 -23.27 32.25 0.63
C VAL A 352 -23.91 33.21 -0.38
N ARG A 353 -23.08 33.95 -1.13
CA ARG A 353 -23.52 34.87 -2.20
C ARG A 353 -23.01 34.52 -3.60
N ASN A 354 -21.93 33.74 -3.71
CA ASN A 354 -21.26 33.44 -4.99
C ASN A 354 -21.53 32.01 -5.47
N SER A 355 -21.47 31.77 -6.78
CA SER A 355 -21.68 30.44 -7.41
C SER A 355 -20.73 29.36 -6.88
N VAL A 356 -19.44 29.67 -6.69
CA VAL A 356 -18.46 28.74 -6.08
C VAL A 356 -18.86 28.36 -4.66
N CYS A 357 -19.36 29.32 -3.87
CA CYS A 357 -19.81 29.10 -2.51
C CYS A 357 -21.12 28.28 -2.46
N HIS A 358 -21.99 28.39 -3.48
CA HIS A 358 -23.16 27.52 -3.66
C HIS A 358 -22.72 26.06 -3.83
N THR A 359 -21.84 25.78 -4.81
CA THR A 359 -21.29 24.43 -5.02
C THR A 359 -20.59 23.89 -3.76
N ALA A 360 -19.79 24.72 -3.08
CA ALA A 360 -19.12 24.32 -1.84
C ALA A 360 -20.11 23.96 -0.71
N THR A 361 -21.23 24.69 -0.59
CA THR A 361 -22.27 24.40 0.41
C THR A 361 -23.01 23.11 0.10
N VAL A 362 -23.30 22.85 -1.18
CA VAL A 362 -23.98 21.62 -1.61
C VAL A 362 -23.07 20.39 -1.41
N ILE A 363 -21.76 20.51 -1.70
CA ILE A 363 -20.77 19.46 -1.40
C ILE A 363 -20.61 19.24 0.11
N ALA A 364 -20.55 20.32 0.91
CA ALA A 364 -20.48 20.21 2.38
C ALA A 364 -21.69 19.46 2.95
N ASN A 365 -22.90 19.79 2.48
CA ASN A 365 -24.13 19.06 2.80
C ASN A 365 -24.03 17.57 2.40
N SER A 366 -23.49 17.28 1.21
CA SER A 366 -23.36 15.92 0.69
C SER A 366 -22.38 15.05 1.51
N TYR A 367 -21.31 15.65 2.04
CA TYR A 367 -20.39 14.98 2.96
C TYR A 367 -20.96 14.83 4.38
N MET A 368 -21.63 15.86 4.90
CA MET A 368 -22.28 15.79 6.23
C MET A 368 -23.36 14.70 6.28
N HIS A 369 -24.08 14.48 5.18
CA HIS A 369 -25.18 13.51 5.09
C HIS A 369 -24.84 12.23 4.32
N CYS A 370 -23.56 11.95 4.08
CA CYS A 370 -23.09 10.78 3.32
C CYS A 370 -23.67 9.46 3.86
N GLY A 371 -24.42 8.74 3.03
CA GLY A 371 -25.09 7.48 3.42
C GLY A 371 -26.18 7.59 4.50
N THR A 372 -26.60 8.81 4.89
CA THR A 372 -27.68 9.00 5.89
C THR A 372 -29.08 9.05 5.26
N THR A 373 -29.18 9.10 3.93
CA THR A 373 -30.42 9.31 3.14
C THR A 373 -31.21 10.59 3.45
N CYS A 374 -30.68 11.48 4.29
CA CYS A 374 -31.34 12.72 4.67
C CYS A 374 -31.11 13.83 3.62
N ASP A 375 -32.07 14.02 2.72
CA ASP A 375 -32.08 15.07 1.70
C ASP A 375 -32.93 16.31 2.10
N GLN A 376 -33.37 16.39 3.36
CA GLN A 376 -34.23 17.43 3.91
C GLN A 376 -33.73 18.85 3.58
N PHE A 377 -32.43 19.11 3.73
CA PHE A 377 -31.83 20.41 3.40
C PHE A 377 -32.00 20.78 1.91
N LEU A 378 -31.98 19.81 0.99
CA LEU A 378 -32.20 20.07 -0.44
C LEU A 378 -33.70 20.33 -0.71
N ARG A 379 -34.60 19.56 -0.09
CA ARG A 379 -36.06 19.72 -0.22
C ARG A 379 -36.56 21.07 0.30
N ASP A 380 -36.08 21.49 1.47
CA ASP A 380 -36.45 22.78 2.07
C ASP A 380 -35.93 24.00 1.27
N ASN A 381 -34.98 23.79 0.35
CA ASN A 381 -34.26 24.85 -0.34
C ASN A 381 -34.29 24.70 -1.88
N LEU A 382 -35.34 24.07 -2.43
CA LEU A 382 -35.48 23.84 -3.89
C LEU A 382 -35.36 25.12 -4.73
N GLU A 383 -35.94 26.24 -4.30
CA GLU A 383 -35.79 27.53 -5.01
C GLU A 383 -34.35 28.05 -5.05
N TRP A 384 -33.56 27.76 -4.01
CA TRP A 384 -32.15 28.13 -3.93
C TRP A 384 -31.29 27.17 -4.77
N LEU A 385 -31.65 25.88 -4.82
CA LEU A 385 -31.04 24.89 -5.70
C LEU A 385 -31.29 25.22 -7.18
N ALA A 386 -32.49 25.67 -7.53
CA ALA A 386 -32.88 26.05 -8.89
C ALA A 386 -32.07 27.23 -9.47
N ARG A 387 -31.45 28.05 -8.62
CA ARG A 387 -30.53 29.14 -9.02
C ARG A 387 -29.15 28.65 -9.49
N ALA A 388 -28.81 27.38 -9.24
CA ALA A 388 -27.58 26.80 -9.77
C ALA A 388 -27.62 26.80 -11.31
N THR A 389 -26.46 27.01 -11.95
CA THR A 389 -26.33 27.03 -13.41
C THR A 389 -25.20 26.12 -13.87
N ASN A 390 -25.38 25.47 -15.03
CA ASN A 390 -24.38 24.63 -15.70
C ASN A 390 -23.78 23.58 -14.73
N TRP A 391 -22.46 23.58 -14.55
CA TRP A 391 -21.75 22.64 -13.65
C TRP A 391 -22.21 22.68 -12.18
N ALA A 392 -22.76 23.80 -11.69
CA ALA A 392 -23.34 23.83 -10.35
C ALA A 392 -24.63 22.99 -10.26
N LYS A 393 -25.41 22.87 -11.36
CA LYS A 393 -26.54 21.92 -11.44
C LYS A 393 -26.04 20.48 -11.46
N PHE A 394 -24.99 20.20 -12.25
CA PHE A 394 -24.36 18.88 -12.30
C PHE A 394 -23.90 18.42 -10.91
N SER A 395 -23.12 19.24 -10.20
CA SER A 395 -22.69 18.95 -8.83
C SER A 395 -23.85 18.83 -7.85
N ALA A 396 -24.91 19.63 -8.01
CA ALA A 396 -26.11 19.53 -7.17
C ALA A 396 -26.83 18.19 -7.36
N THR A 397 -27.05 17.73 -8.59
CA THR A 397 -27.63 16.41 -8.83
C THR A 397 -26.69 15.28 -8.37
N ALA A 398 -25.38 15.41 -8.63
CA ALA A 398 -24.37 14.46 -8.15
C ALA A 398 -24.38 14.28 -6.61
N SER A 399 -24.64 15.35 -5.87
CA SER A 399 -24.65 15.34 -4.40
C SER A 399 -25.68 14.39 -3.79
N LEU A 400 -26.82 14.16 -4.45
CA LEU A 400 -27.82 13.16 -4.04
C LEU A 400 -27.21 11.75 -4.01
N GLY A 401 -26.31 11.44 -4.96
CA GLY A 401 -25.63 10.14 -5.00
C GLY A 401 -24.79 9.86 -3.74
N THR A 402 -24.13 10.87 -3.18
CA THR A 402 -23.42 10.72 -1.90
C THR A 402 -24.34 10.62 -0.69
N ILE A 403 -25.47 11.35 -0.67
CA ILE A 403 -26.45 11.31 0.43
C ILE A 403 -27.14 9.95 0.50
N HIS A 404 -27.46 9.37 -0.66
CA HIS A 404 -28.12 8.07 -0.80
C HIS A 404 -27.13 6.91 -1.08
N LYS A 405 -25.83 7.09 -0.78
CA LYS A 405 -24.81 6.05 -0.96
C LYS A 405 -25.22 4.75 -0.26
N GLY A 406 -25.16 3.63 -0.98
CA GLY A 406 -25.54 2.31 -0.48
C GLY A 406 -27.04 2.00 -0.46
N HIS A 407 -27.93 2.92 -0.90
CA HIS A 407 -29.36 2.65 -0.97
C HIS A 407 -29.77 1.98 -2.30
N GLU A 408 -29.25 0.78 -2.55
CA GLU A 408 -29.28 0.14 -3.88
C GLU A 408 -30.69 -0.15 -4.44
N LYS A 409 -31.64 -0.56 -3.59
CA LYS A 409 -32.96 -1.02 -4.04
C LYS A 409 -33.89 0.10 -4.53
N GLU A 410 -33.79 1.30 -3.94
CA GLU A 410 -34.66 2.43 -4.28
C GLU A 410 -33.93 3.54 -5.06
N ALA A 411 -32.61 3.42 -5.24
CA ALA A 411 -31.78 4.40 -5.96
C ALA A 411 -32.36 4.81 -7.32
N LEU A 412 -32.76 3.84 -8.14
CA LEU A 412 -33.28 4.08 -9.48
C LEU A 412 -34.64 4.80 -9.43
N ASN A 413 -35.51 4.47 -8.48
CA ASN A 413 -36.79 5.16 -8.28
C ASN A 413 -36.59 6.61 -7.82
N LEU A 414 -35.71 6.85 -6.85
CA LEU A 414 -35.40 8.18 -6.32
C LEU A 414 -34.72 9.07 -7.38
N MET A 415 -33.77 8.51 -8.14
CA MET A 415 -33.06 9.22 -9.21
C MET A 415 -33.84 9.33 -10.50
N SER A 416 -34.96 8.61 -10.68
CA SER A 416 -35.77 8.62 -11.91
C SER A 416 -36.27 10.01 -12.35
N THR A 417 -36.35 10.98 -11.44
CA THR A 417 -36.69 12.39 -11.74
C THR A 417 -35.54 13.14 -12.42
N TYR A 418 -34.30 12.69 -12.24
CA TYR A 418 -33.07 13.32 -12.73
C TYR A 418 -32.31 12.50 -13.77
N LEU A 419 -32.74 11.27 -14.06
CA LEU A 419 -32.17 10.43 -15.12
C LEU A 419 -32.69 10.86 -16.52
N PRO A 420 -31.94 10.59 -17.60
CA PRO A 420 -32.38 10.88 -18.96
C PRO A 420 -33.73 10.21 -19.29
N LYS A 421 -34.63 10.96 -19.92
CA LYS A 421 -35.93 10.50 -20.41
C LYS A 421 -36.24 11.19 -21.74
N ASP A 422 -36.79 10.45 -22.70
CA ASP A 422 -37.07 10.92 -24.08
C ASP A 422 -37.99 12.16 -24.19
N SER A 423 -38.60 12.61 -23.10
CA SER A 423 -39.51 13.76 -23.05
C SER A 423 -39.53 14.46 -21.68
N GLY A 424 -38.36 14.68 -21.07
CA GLY A 424 -38.21 15.44 -19.83
C GLY A 424 -37.85 16.92 -20.04
N PRO A 425 -38.30 17.87 -19.18
CA PRO A 425 -37.79 19.24 -19.14
C PRO A 425 -36.42 19.34 -18.42
N GLY A 426 -35.60 18.29 -18.54
CA GLY A 426 -34.30 18.16 -17.91
C GLY A 426 -33.26 19.08 -18.54
N SER A 427 -32.27 19.48 -17.76
CA SER A 427 -31.05 20.05 -18.33
C SER A 427 -30.02 18.95 -18.51
N ALA A 428 -29.26 18.94 -19.61
CA ALA A 428 -28.22 17.94 -19.84
C ALA A 428 -27.19 17.85 -18.68
N TYR A 429 -26.99 18.94 -17.93
CA TYR A 429 -26.18 18.96 -16.71
C TYR A 429 -26.81 18.19 -15.53
N SER A 430 -28.14 18.28 -15.34
CA SER A 430 -28.83 17.49 -14.32
C SER A 430 -28.92 16.01 -14.73
N GLU A 431 -29.11 15.72 -16.01
CA GLU A 431 -29.16 14.34 -16.53
C GLU A 431 -27.80 13.63 -16.40
N GLY A 432 -26.71 14.29 -16.83
CA GLY A 432 -25.35 13.79 -16.58
C GLY A 432 -25.01 13.68 -15.09
N GLY A 433 -25.43 14.66 -14.28
CA GLY A 433 -25.27 14.61 -12.84
C GLY A 433 -26.06 13.46 -12.18
N GLY A 434 -27.19 13.05 -12.78
CA GLY A 434 -27.99 11.91 -12.38
C GLY A 434 -27.31 10.57 -12.65
N LEU A 435 -26.70 10.40 -13.83
CA LEU A 435 -25.89 9.22 -14.16
C LEU A 435 -24.65 9.11 -13.23
N TYR A 436 -23.99 10.23 -12.94
CA TYR A 436 -22.85 10.24 -12.02
C TYR A 436 -23.29 9.93 -10.57
N ALA A 437 -24.41 10.48 -10.11
CA ALA A 437 -25.01 10.14 -8.81
C ALA A 437 -25.34 8.63 -8.70
N LEU A 438 -25.87 8.01 -9.76
CA LEU A 438 -26.17 6.58 -9.77
C LEU A 438 -24.90 5.73 -9.61
N GLY A 439 -23.80 6.09 -10.30
CA GLY A 439 -22.50 5.45 -10.10
C GLY A 439 -21.86 5.70 -8.73
N LEU A 440 -22.15 6.84 -8.08
CA LEU A 440 -21.74 7.12 -6.69
C LEU A 440 -22.49 6.26 -5.66
N ILE A 441 -23.77 5.93 -5.92
CA ILE A 441 -24.57 5.05 -5.06
C ILE A 441 -24.06 3.61 -5.15
N HIS A 442 -23.84 3.13 -6.38
CA HIS A 442 -23.41 1.75 -6.70
C HIS A 442 -21.89 1.61 -6.89
N ALA A 443 -21.10 2.45 -6.24
CA ALA A 443 -19.63 2.39 -6.33
C ALA A 443 -19.13 1.01 -5.86
N ASN A 444 -18.29 0.36 -6.68
CA ASN A 444 -17.84 -1.04 -6.58
C ASN A 444 -18.93 -2.13 -6.70
N HIS A 445 -20.21 -1.79 -6.50
CA HIS A 445 -21.36 -2.72 -6.49
C HIS A 445 -22.16 -2.59 -7.79
N GLY A 446 -21.41 -2.53 -8.89
CA GLY A 446 -21.95 -2.08 -10.17
C GLY A 446 -22.97 -2.99 -10.83
N GLY A 447 -22.98 -4.30 -10.54
CA GLY A 447 -23.95 -5.31 -11.00
C GLY A 447 -24.68 -4.98 -12.33
N GLU A 448 -26.02 -4.98 -12.26
CA GLU A 448 -26.92 -4.64 -13.38
C GLU A 448 -26.85 -3.14 -13.76
N ILE A 449 -26.51 -2.28 -12.79
CA ILE A 449 -26.42 -0.82 -12.98
C ILE A 449 -25.28 -0.44 -13.93
N THR A 450 -24.22 -1.24 -14.00
CA THR A 450 -23.11 -1.06 -14.95
C THR A 450 -23.61 -1.23 -16.37
N ASP A 451 -24.44 -2.24 -16.63
CA ASP A 451 -24.99 -2.50 -17.96
C ASP A 451 -26.06 -1.46 -18.33
N TYR A 452 -26.87 -1.01 -17.37
CA TYR A 452 -27.77 0.14 -17.54
C TYR A 452 -27.00 1.41 -17.91
N LEU A 453 -25.98 1.78 -17.13
CA LEU A 453 -25.14 2.96 -17.38
C LEU A 453 -24.35 2.84 -18.71
N LEU A 454 -23.91 1.64 -19.08
CA LEU A 454 -23.22 1.38 -20.35
C LEU A 454 -24.15 1.58 -21.55
N ASN A 455 -25.41 1.17 -21.45
CA ASN A 455 -26.42 1.41 -22.49
C ASN A 455 -26.77 2.90 -22.57
N GLN A 456 -27.01 3.58 -21.43
CA GLN A 456 -27.20 5.03 -21.39
C GLN A 456 -26.01 5.79 -21.98
N LEU A 457 -24.77 5.30 -21.80
CA LEU A 457 -23.56 5.91 -22.37
C LEU A 457 -23.43 5.71 -23.89
N LYS A 458 -23.99 4.62 -24.44
CA LYS A 458 -24.06 4.37 -25.90
C LYS A 458 -25.12 5.26 -26.57
N ASP A 459 -26.26 5.42 -25.91
CA ASP A 459 -27.38 6.23 -26.40
C ASP A 459 -27.20 7.74 -26.15
N ALA A 460 -26.23 8.14 -25.32
CA ALA A 460 -25.97 9.52 -24.94
C ALA A 460 -25.60 10.42 -26.14
N SER A 461 -26.46 11.40 -26.40
CA SER A 461 -26.32 12.37 -27.49
C SER A 461 -25.48 13.61 -27.13
N THR A 462 -25.49 14.02 -25.84
CA THR A 462 -24.82 15.26 -25.38
C THR A 462 -23.60 14.98 -24.50
N ASP A 463 -22.60 15.84 -24.61
CA ASP A 463 -21.30 15.68 -23.96
C ASP A 463 -21.39 15.74 -22.43
N MET A 464 -22.32 16.54 -21.88
CA MET A 464 -22.60 16.58 -20.43
C MET A 464 -23.14 15.24 -19.91
N VAL A 465 -23.98 14.56 -20.69
CA VAL A 465 -24.54 13.24 -20.33
C VAL A 465 -23.46 12.17 -20.50
N ARG A 466 -22.63 12.22 -21.56
CA ARG A 466 -21.47 11.33 -21.72
C ARG A 466 -20.45 11.49 -20.59
N HIS A 467 -20.13 12.71 -20.19
CA HIS A 467 -19.23 12.99 -19.07
C HIS A 467 -19.74 12.36 -17.77
N GLY A 468 -21.02 12.59 -17.43
CA GLY A 468 -21.65 11.98 -16.25
C GLY A 468 -21.72 10.45 -16.33
N GLY A 469 -22.04 9.90 -17.50
CA GLY A 469 -22.07 8.47 -17.77
C GLY A 469 -20.69 7.82 -17.65
N CYS A 470 -19.63 8.40 -18.23
CA CYS A 470 -18.26 7.92 -18.10
C CYS A 470 -17.82 7.85 -16.63
N LEU A 471 -18.05 8.92 -15.86
CA LEU A 471 -17.74 8.92 -14.41
C LEU A 471 -18.58 7.89 -13.63
N GLY A 472 -19.87 7.77 -13.95
CA GLY A 472 -20.77 6.83 -13.29
C GLY A 472 -20.39 5.36 -13.56
N VAL A 473 -20.17 5.01 -14.82
CA VAL A 473 -19.68 3.68 -15.25
C VAL A 473 -18.31 3.38 -14.62
N GLY A 474 -17.39 4.34 -14.60
CA GLY A 474 -16.06 4.17 -14.02
C GLY A 474 -16.07 3.84 -12.52
N LEU A 475 -17.04 4.38 -11.76
CA LEU A 475 -17.24 4.06 -10.35
C LEU A 475 -17.96 2.71 -10.13
N ALA A 476 -18.96 2.41 -10.95
CA ALA A 476 -19.71 1.14 -10.86
C ALA A 476 -18.81 -0.06 -11.23
N ALA A 477 -17.96 0.09 -12.25
CA ALA A 477 -17.06 -0.94 -12.76
C ALA A 477 -15.61 -0.84 -12.21
N MET A 478 -15.39 -0.10 -11.11
CA MET A 478 -14.06 0.13 -10.56
C MET A 478 -13.36 -1.19 -10.19
N GLY A 479 -12.12 -1.38 -10.67
CA GLY A 479 -11.31 -2.58 -10.41
C GLY A 479 -11.85 -3.89 -10.99
N THR A 480 -12.89 -3.86 -11.83
CA THR A 480 -13.47 -5.07 -12.44
C THR A 480 -12.64 -5.64 -13.60
N ALA A 481 -11.77 -4.83 -14.22
CA ALA A 481 -11.06 -5.14 -15.45
C ALA A 481 -11.97 -5.57 -16.63
N ARG A 482 -13.23 -5.11 -16.66
CA ARG A 482 -14.19 -5.36 -17.75
C ARG A 482 -13.73 -4.68 -19.05
N GLN A 483 -13.41 -5.50 -20.06
CA GLN A 483 -12.90 -5.05 -21.35
C GLN A 483 -13.97 -4.34 -22.20
N ASP A 484 -15.22 -4.78 -22.13
CA ASP A 484 -16.36 -4.19 -22.85
C ASP A 484 -16.65 -2.75 -22.40
N VAL A 485 -16.55 -2.50 -21.09
CA VAL A 485 -16.62 -1.16 -20.50
C VAL A 485 -15.43 -0.31 -20.96
N TYR A 486 -14.21 -0.88 -20.92
CA TYR A 486 -12.99 -0.17 -21.34
C TYR A 486 -13.03 0.26 -22.81
N GLU A 487 -13.53 -0.60 -23.71
CA GLU A 487 -13.66 -0.30 -25.14
C GLU A 487 -14.68 0.83 -25.40
N GLN A 488 -15.81 0.87 -24.68
CA GLN A 488 -16.77 1.97 -24.79
C GLN A 488 -16.17 3.30 -24.30
N LEU A 489 -15.39 3.28 -23.21
CA LEU A 489 -14.70 4.47 -22.71
C LEU A 489 -13.60 4.94 -23.68
N LYS A 490 -12.85 4.00 -24.28
CA LYS A 490 -11.84 4.26 -25.32
C LYS A 490 -12.46 4.89 -26.57
N PHE A 491 -13.64 4.44 -26.99
CA PHE A 491 -14.39 5.06 -28.09
C PHE A 491 -14.76 6.52 -27.77
N ASN A 492 -15.24 6.80 -26.56
CA ASN A 492 -15.58 8.17 -26.13
C ASN A 492 -14.34 9.07 -25.98
N LEU A 493 -13.18 8.50 -25.63
CA LEU A 493 -11.90 9.22 -25.61
C LEU A 493 -11.49 9.66 -27.03
N TYR A 494 -11.59 8.75 -28.01
CA TYR A 494 -11.21 9.00 -29.41
C TYR A 494 -12.15 9.94 -30.18
N GLN A 495 -13.25 10.39 -29.57
CA GLN A 495 -14.05 11.51 -30.09
C GLN A 495 -13.35 12.88 -29.90
N ASP A 496 -12.28 12.93 -29.09
CA ASP A 496 -11.46 14.13 -28.75
C ASP A 496 -12.27 15.33 -28.20
N ASP A 497 -13.46 15.10 -27.64
CA ASP A 497 -14.17 16.13 -26.88
C ASP A 497 -13.48 16.39 -25.54
N ALA A 498 -13.13 17.65 -25.30
CA ALA A 498 -12.42 18.10 -24.12
C ALA A 498 -13.16 17.87 -22.79
N VAL A 499 -14.50 17.75 -22.78
CA VAL A 499 -15.28 17.50 -21.57
C VAL A 499 -15.45 16.00 -21.31
N THR A 500 -15.85 15.24 -22.33
CA THR A 500 -16.06 13.80 -22.26
C THR A 500 -14.74 13.06 -22.06
N GLY A 501 -13.68 13.45 -22.76
CA GLY A 501 -12.37 12.79 -22.70
C GLY A 501 -11.68 12.88 -21.32
N GLU A 502 -11.93 13.94 -20.54
CA GLU A 502 -11.45 14.04 -19.14
C GLU A 502 -12.07 12.96 -18.25
N ALA A 503 -13.40 12.78 -18.35
CA ALA A 503 -14.13 11.75 -17.63
C ALA A 503 -13.80 10.34 -18.15
N ALA A 504 -13.67 10.16 -19.46
CA ALA A 504 -13.32 8.89 -20.07
C ALA A 504 -11.91 8.43 -19.65
N GLY A 505 -10.91 9.32 -19.71
CA GLY A 505 -9.53 9.00 -19.29
C GLY A 505 -9.42 8.62 -17.81
N LEU A 506 -10.17 9.30 -16.93
CA LEU A 506 -10.25 8.94 -15.51
C LEU A 506 -10.96 7.58 -15.32
N ALA A 507 -12.10 7.37 -15.97
CA ALA A 507 -12.89 6.15 -15.86
C ALA A 507 -12.13 4.91 -16.38
N MET A 508 -11.37 5.03 -17.46
CA MET A 508 -10.49 3.97 -17.97
C MET A 508 -9.49 3.49 -16.89
N GLY A 509 -8.92 4.43 -16.13
CA GLY A 509 -8.03 4.12 -15.01
C GLY A 509 -8.73 3.51 -13.80
N LEU A 510 -9.98 3.89 -13.52
CA LEU A 510 -10.79 3.29 -12.46
C LEU A 510 -11.18 1.84 -12.79
N VAL A 511 -11.57 1.55 -14.02
CA VAL A 511 -11.93 0.19 -14.47
C VAL A 511 -10.71 -0.74 -14.47
N MET A 512 -9.55 -0.23 -14.91
CA MET A 512 -8.29 -0.96 -14.99
C MET A 512 -7.37 -0.78 -13.75
N LEU A 513 -7.93 -0.32 -12.63
CA LEU A 513 -7.22 -0.04 -11.36
C LEU A 513 -6.33 -1.22 -10.93
N GLY A 514 -5.05 -0.97 -10.72
CA GLY A 514 -4.08 -1.96 -10.24
C GLY A 514 -3.79 -3.15 -11.18
N THR A 515 -4.39 -3.22 -12.37
CA THR A 515 -4.26 -4.38 -13.28
C THR A 515 -2.89 -4.49 -13.95
N LYS A 516 -2.16 -3.38 -14.13
CA LYS A 516 -0.96 -3.28 -14.98
C LYS A 516 -1.18 -3.84 -16.40
N SER A 517 -2.36 -3.62 -16.99
CA SER A 517 -2.63 -4.03 -18.36
C SER A 517 -1.75 -3.23 -19.34
N ALA A 518 -0.82 -3.90 -20.02
CA ALA A 518 0.12 -3.27 -20.94
C ALA A 518 -0.57 -2.63 -22.15
N THR A 519 -1.71 -3.18 -22.60
CA THR A 519 -2.53 -2.57 -23.66
C THR A 519 -3.12 -1.25 -23.18
N ALA A 520 -3.72 -1.24 -21.99
CA ALA A 520 -4.34 -0.03 -21.44
C ALA A 520 -3.33 1.09 -21.18
N ILE A 521 -2.15 0.75 -20.65
CA ILE A 521 -1.06 1.71 -20.45
C ILE A 521 -0.55 2.24 -21.80
N GLY A 522 -0.36 1.36 -22.79
CA GLY A 522 0.07 1.75 -24.14
C GLY A 522 -0.91 2.70 -24.82
N ASP A 523 -2.20 2.33 -24.84
CA ASP A 523 -3.30 3.12 -25.41
C ASP A 523 -3.44 4.51 -24.76
N MET A 524 -3.31 4.58 -23.43
CA MET A 524 -3.46 5.84 -22.70
C MET A 524 -2.23 6.75 -22.86
N VAL A 525 -1.02 6.18 -22.89
CA VAL A 525 0.23 6.95 -23.06
C VAL A 525 0.41 7.43 -24.50
N SER A 526 0.00 6.66 -25.52
CA SER A 526 0.03 7.14 -26.91
C SER A 526 -0.90 8.32 -27.11
N TYR A 527 -2.18 8.17 -26.75
CA TYR A 527 -3.17 9.23 -26.93
C TYR A 527 -2.85 10.48 -26.10
N ALA A 528 -2.28 10.32 -24.91
CA ALA A 528 -1.80 11.44 -24.08
C ALA A 528 -0.65 12.25 -24.74
N LYS A 529 0.08 11.70 -25.72
CA LYS A 529 1.09 12.43 -26.50
C LYS A 529 0.55 13.03 -27.79
N GLU A 530 -0.65 12.65 -28.21
CA GLU A 530 -1.29 13.09 -29.45
C GLU A 530 -2.32 14.20 -29.23
N THR A 531 -3.12 14.12 -28.14
CA THR A 531 -4.18 15.11 -27.86
C THR A 531 -3.61 16.48 -27.46
N GLN A 532 -4.25 17.55 -27.95
CA GLN A 532 -3.93 18.93 -27.57
C GLN A 532 -4.81 19.42 -26.40
N HIS A 533 -5.80 18.64 -25.97
CA HIS A 533 -6.75 19.05 -24.95
C HIS A 533 -6.23 18.78 -23.54
N GLU A 534 -5.87 19.86 -22.84
CA GLU A 534 -5.30 19.80 -21.48
C GLU A 534 -6.15 18.98 -20.48
N LYS A 535 -7.48 19.06 -20.60
CA LYS A 535 -8.43 18.31 -19.77
C LYS A 535 -8.32 16.79 -19.99
N ILE A 536 -8.27 16.36 -21.25
CA ILE A 536 -8.12 14.95 -21.62
C ILE A 536 -6.77 14.43 -21.11
N LEU A 537 -5.71 15.22 -21.32
CA LEU A 537 -4.37 14.91 -20.83
C LEU A 537 -4.31 14.77 -19.30
N ARG A 538 -5.00 15.62 -18.53
CA ARG A 538 -5.14 15.49 -17.07
C ARG A 538 -5.92 14.25 -16.65
N GLY A 539 -7.05 13.96 -17.31
CA GLY A 539 -7.86 12.76 -17.06
C GLY A 539 -7.06 11.47 -17.29
N LEU A 540 -6.37 11.38 -18.43
CA LEU A 540 -5.45 10.29 -18.76
C LEU A 540 -4.28 10.20 -17.79
N ALA A 541 -3.68 11.33 -17.41
CA ALA A 541 -2.55 11.35 -16.49
C ALA A 541 -2.87 10.77 -15.10
N VAL A 542 -4.08 11.00 -14.58
CA VAL A 542 -4.58 10.32 -13.37
C VAL A 542 -4.91 8.86 -13.69
N GLY A 543 -5.60 8.60 -14.81
CA GLY A 543 -6.00 7.27 -15.23
C GLY A 543 -4.82 6.27 -15.33
N ILE A 544 -3.72 6.69 -15.96
CA ILE A 544 -2.46 5.93 -16.05
C ILE A 544 -1.94 5.58 -14.64
N SER A 545 -1.92 6.54 -13.72
CA SER A 545 -1.43 6.32 -12.35
C SER A 545 -2.27 5.29 -11.56
N LEU A 546 -3.59 5.25 -11.80
CA LEU A 546 -4.50 4.27 -11.19
C LEU A 546 -4.19 2.83 -11.66
N THR A 547 -3.85 2.63 -12.94
CA THR A 547 -3.51 1.28 -13.46
C THR A 547 -2.30 0.64 -12.76
N MET A 548 -1.42 1.46 -12.18
CA MET A 548 -0.18 1.03 -11.50
C MET A 548 -0.31 0.90 -9.98
N TYR A 549 -1.51 1.02 -9.42
CA TYR A 549 -1.74 0.91 -7.97
C TYR A 549 -1.13 -0.38 -7.38
N GLY A 550 -0.26 -0.23 -6.37
CA GLY A 550 0.35 -1.34 -5.64
C GLY A 550 1.42 -2.15 -6.40
N ARG A 551 1.87 -1.69 -7.58
CA ARG A 551 2.81 -2.43 -8.44
C ARG A 551 4.31 -2.22 -8.13
N LEU A 552 4.66 -1.29 -7.23
CA LEU A 552 6.04 -1.05 -6.77
C LEU A 552 7.04 -0.90 -7.94
N GLU A 553 8.18 -1.59 -7.88
CA GLU A 553 9.29 -1.59 -8.84
C GLU A 553 8.84 -1.83 -10.30
N GLU A 554 7.74 -2.56 -10.51
CA GLU A 554 7.19 -2.84 -11.84
C GLU A 554 6.73 -1.58 -12.60
N ALA A 555 6.52 -0.47 -11.90
CA ALA A 555 6.11 0.82 -12.48
C ALA A 555 7.29 1.73 -12.85
N ASP A 556 8.52 1.43 -12.40
CA ASP A 556 9.66 2.38 -12.50
C ASP A 556 10.02 2.73 -13.95
N THR A 557 9.88 1.78 -14.89
CA THR A 557 10.11 2.00 -16.32
C THR A 557 9.16 3.05 -16.91
N LEU A 558 7.87 2.97 -16.56
CA LEU A 558 6.86 3.96 -16.95
C LEU A 558 7.12 5.31 -16.28
N ILE A 559 7.47 5.30 -14.99
CA ILE A 559 7.78 6.52 -14.23
C ILE A 559 9.00 7.22 -14.84
N GLU A 560 10.05 6.51 -15.26
CA GLU A 560 11.18 7.11 -15.98
C GLU A 560 10.82 7.73 -17.33
N SER A 561 9.97 7.06 -18.12
CA SER A 561 9.45 7.62 -19.37
C SER A 561 8.71 8.95 -19.11
N LEU A 562 7.68 8.92 -18.25
CA LEU A 562 6.83 10.07 -17.92
C LEU A 562 7.61 11.23 -17.28
N CYS A 563 8.62 10.95 -16.46
CA CYS A 563 9.44 11.99 -15.82
C CYS A 563 10.38 12.72 -16.78
N ARG A 564 10.75 12.09 -17.91
CA ARG A 564 11.66 12.67 -18.92
C ARG A 564 10.91 13.46 -20.01
N ASP A 565 9.60 13.31 -20.12
CA ASP A 565 8.79 14.03 -21.09
C ASP A 565 8.79 15.56 -20.85
N LYS A 566 8.72 16.31 -21.96
CA LYS A 566 8.74 17.77 -21.95
C LYS A 566 7.47 18.37 -21.36
N ASP A 567 6.34 17.68 -21.53
CA ASP A 567 5.03 18.16 -21.11
C ASP A 567 4.86 18.08 -19.59
N PRO A 568 4.52 19.19 -18.91
CA PRO A 568 4.38 19.19 -17.45
C PRO A 568 3.34 18.19 -16.94
N ILE A 569 2.28 17.92 -17.71
CA ILE A 569 1.17 17.05 -17.27
C ILE A 569 1.57 15.56 -17.35
N LEU A 570 2.50 15.19 -18.24
CA LEU A 570 3.10 13.85 -18.23
C LEU A 570 4.05 13.67 -17.04
N ARG A 571 4.85 14.69 -16.69
CA ARG A 571 5.66 14.66 -15.45
C ARG A 571 4.79 14.61 -14.19
N TRP A 572 3.68 15.33 -14.19
CA TRP A 572 2.62 15.30 -13.16
C TRP A 572 2.00 13.90 -13.03
N SER A 573 1.70 13.22 -14.15
CA SER A 573 1.31 11.80 -14.17
C SER A 573 2.39 10.91 -13.56
N GLY A 574 3.66 11.15 -13.88
CA GLY A 574 4.80 10.44 -13.28
C GLY A 574 4.83 10.54 -11.75
N MET A 575 4.53 11.73 -11.18
CA MET A 575 4.49 11.93 -9.73
C MET A 575 3.30 11.23 -9.05
N PHE A 576 2.14 11.14 -9.71
CA PHE A 576 1.02 10.33 -9.23
C PHE A 576 1.27 8.83 -9.39
N THR A 577 1.91 8.40 -10.48
CA THR A 577 2.28 6.99 -10.70
C THR A 577 3.24 6.51 -9.60
N ILE A 578 4.20 7.34 -9.16
CA ILE A 578 5.00 7.06 -7.95
C ILE A 578 4.11 6.89 -6.71
N ALA A 579 3.15 7.81 -6.49
CA ALA A 579 2.26 7.77 -5.32
C ALA A 579 1.45 6.47 -5.24
N MET A 580 0.85 6.06 -6.37
CA MET A 580 -0.02 4.88 -6.43
C MET A 580 0.77 3.58 -6.45
N ALA A 581 1.92 3.52 -7.13
CA ALA A 581 2.77 2.33 -7.14
C ALA A 581 3.42 2.03 -5.78
N TYR A 582 3.87 3.07 -5.07
CA TYR A 582 4.59 2.97 -3.79
C TYR A 582 3.74 3.30 -2.55
N CYS A 583 2.41 3.29 -2.68
CA CYS A 583 1.46 3.62 -1.62
C CYS A 583 1.73 2.81 -0.33
N GLY A 584 2.04 3.51 0.77
CA GLY A 584 2.33 2.94 2.08
C GLY A 584 3.66 2.18 2.23
N SER A 585 4.50 2.13 1.20
CA SER A 585 5.79 1.40 1.25
C SER A 585 6.93 2.14 1.96
N ALA A 586 6.84 3.48 2.07
CA ALA A 586 7.92 4.37 2.49
C ALA A 586 9.29 4.11 1.82
N ASN A 587 9.31 3.68 0.55
CA ASN A 587 10.57 3.45 -0.17
C ASN A 587 11.42 4.74 -0.28
N ASN A 588 12.63 4.69 0.27
CA ASN A 588 13.61 5.78 0.28
C ASN A 588 13.96 6.29 -1.13
N GLN A 589 14.01 5.43 -2.14
CA GLN A 589 14.31 5.83 -3.52
C GLN A 589 13.19 6.71 -4.10
N ALA A 590 11.94 6.28 -3.92
CA ALA A 590 10.76 7.02 -4.36
C ALA A 590 10.62 8.36 -3.62
N ILE A 591 10.84 8.38 -2.30
CA ILE A 591 10.87 9.61 -1.49
C ILE A 591 11.95 10.58 -1.98
N ARG A 592 13.17 10.10 -2.23
CA ARG A 592 14.28 10.92 -2.76
C ARG A 592 13.94 11.51 -4.12
N ARG A 593 13.30 10.74 -5.01
CA ARG A 593 12.87 11.17 -6.34
C ARG A 593 11.79 12.26 -6.27
N LEU A 594 10.76 12.07 -5.45
CA LEU A 594 9.71 13.07 -5.22
C LEU A 594 10.27 14.37 -4.63
N LEU A 595 11.12 14.29 -3.61
CA LEU A 595 11.77 15.47 -3.00
C LEU A 595 12.67 16.21 -4.00
N HIS A 596 13.39 15.49 -4.86
CA HIS A 596 14.17 16.11 -5.93
C HIS A 596 13.27 16.91 -6.89
N VAL A 597 12.22 16.28 -7.43
CA VAL A 597 11.30 16.93 -8.39
C VAL A 597 10.57 18.13 -7.78
N ALA A 598 10.15 18.06 -6.51
CA ALA A 598 9.51 19.16 -5.80
C ALA A 598 10.37 20.45 -5.73
N VAL A 599 11.71 20.30 -5.75
CA VAL A 599 12.67 21.40 -5.73
C VAL A 599 13.15 21.78 -7.14
N SER A 600 13.32 20.80 -8.04
CA SER A 600 13.97 21.00 -9.34
C SER A 600 13.04 21.34 -10.51
N ASP A 601 11.77 20.94 -10.48
CA ASP A 601 10.85 21.27 -11.58
C ASP A 601 10.50 22.78 -11.58
N VAL A 602 10.19 23.32 -12.75
CA VAL A 602 9.81 24.72 -12.96
C VAL A 602 8.29 24.90 -12.78
N ASN A 603 7.50 23.86 -13.06
CA ASN A 603 6.04 23.93 -13.02
C ASN A 603 5.49 23.71 -11.60
N ASP A 604 4.66 24.63 -11.11
CA ASP A 604 4.10 24.57 -9.75
C ASP A 604 3.13 23.40 -9.53
N ASP A 605 2.39 22.92 -10.54
CA ASP A 605 1.51 21.75 -10.42
C ASP A 605 2.29 20.46 -10.20
N VAL A 606 3.38 20.26 -10.94
CA VAL A 606 4.26 19.08 -10.77
C VAL A 606 4.85 19.06 -9.35
N ARG A 607 5.27 20.23 -8.85
CA ARG A 607 5.86 20.40 -7.52
C ARG A 607 4.84 20.17 -6.41
N ARG A 608 3.61 20.69 -6.56
CA ARG A 608 2.48 20.41 -5.66
C ARG A 608 2.24 18.92 -5.54
N VAL A 609 2.07 18.22 -6.67
CA VAL A 609 1.82 16.77 -6.66
C VAL A 609 2.99 16.02 -6.07
N ALA A 610 4.24 16.37 -6.40
CA ALA A 610 5.41 15.72 -5.80
C ALA A 610 5.42 15.78 -4.25
N VAL A 611 4.95 16.88 -3.66
CA VAL A 611 4.78 17.01 -2.20
C VAL A 611 3.57 16.21 -1.70
N THR A 612 2.42 16.29 -2.37
CA THR A 612 1.21 15.52 -2.02
C THR A 612 1.45 14.00 -2.08
N SER A 613 2.20 13.52 -3.07
CA SER A 613 2.59 12.12 -3.24
C SER A 613 3.35 11.55 -2.03
N LEU A 614 4.11 12.37 -1.31
CA LEU A 614 4.81 11.92 -0.09
C LEU A 614 3.83 11.43 0.99
N GLY A 615 2.62 12.01 1.07
CA GLY A 615 1.57 11.56 1.98
C GLY A 615 1.11 10.13 1.70
N PHE A 616 0.94 9.79 0.41
CA PHE A 616 0.59 8.43 -0.03
C PHE A 616 1.71 7.42 0.23
N LEU A 617 2.99 7.81 0.18
CA LEU A 617 4.10 6.91 0.51
C LEU A 617 4.23 6.67 2.02
N LEU A 618 3.94 7.68 2.85
CA LEU A 618 4.29 7.71 4.27
C LEU A 618 3.12 7.45 5.24
N PHE A 619 1.88 7.26 4.78
CA PHE A 619 0.72 7.13 5.67
C PHE A 619 0.84 6.00 6.70
N ARG A 620 1.46 4.86 6.35
CA ARG A 620 1.69 3.74 7.29
C ARG A 620 2.71 4.07 8.38
N PHE A 621 3.60 5.02 8.14
CA PHE A 621 4.67 5.43 9.06
C PHE A 621 4.39 6.79 9.71
N ALA A 622 3.11 7.18 9.81
CA ALA A 622 2.63 8.42 10.40
C ALA A 622 2.82 8.51 11.94
N LYS A 623 4.03 8.24 12.44
CA LYS A 623 4.49 8.79 13.72
C LYS A 623 4.72 10.29 13.50
N PRO A 624 4.09 11.20 14.28
CA PRO A 624 4.12 12.64 14.02
C PRO A 624 5.53 13.21 13.82
N SER A 625 6.53 12.67 14.51
CA SER A 625 7.91 13.17 14.50
C SER A 625 8.69 12.96 13.19
N HIS A 626 8.36 11.98 12.34
CA HIS A 626 9.15 11.68 11.14
C HIS A 626 8.66 12.49 9.93
N ASN A 627 7.35 12.48 9.67
CA ASN A 627 6.72 13.28 8.62
C ASN A 627 6.93 14.78 8.88
N ASP A 628 6.82 15.23 10.14
CA ASP A 628 7.17 16.61 10.52
C ASP A 628 8.60 16.97 10.18
N ARG A 629 9.59 16.09 10.40
CA ARG A 629 11.00 16.41 10.13
C ARG A 629 11.29 16.52 8.64
N ILE A 630 10.68 15.68 7.81
CA ILE A 630 10.81 15.75 6.34
C ILE A 630 10.11 17.01 5.81
N LEU A 631 8.89 17.29 6.26
CA LEU A 631 8.16 18.51 5.86
C LEU A 631 8.86 19.77 6.38
N LYS A 632 9.44 19.77 7.59
CA LYS A 632 10.23 20.88 8.15
C LYS A 632 11.56 21.08 7.43
N SER A 633 12.22 20.03 6.93
CA SER A 633 13.44 20.17 6.13
C SER A 633 13.13 20.80 4.77
N ALA A 634 12.04 20.39 4.12
CA ALA A 634 11.52 21.07 2.94
C ALA A 634 11.22 22.56 3.25
N HIS A 635 10.54 22.84 4.37
CA HIS A 635 10.19 24.19 4.86
C HIS A 635 11.38 25.13 5.14
N ASN A 636 12.58 24.59 5.41
CA ASN A 636 13.78 25.37 5.70
C ASN A 636 14.58 25.79 4.45
N SER A 637 14.28 25.24 3.27
CA SER A 637 14.78 25.84 2.02
C SER A 637 14.13 27.22 1.80
N LYS A 638 14.90 28.23 1.37
CA LYS A 638 14.34 29.57 1.04
C LYS A 638 13.25 29.51 -0.05
N PHE A 639 13.19 28.42 -0.82
CA PHE A 639 12.22 28.15 -1.89
C PHE A 639 10.83 27.75 -1.39
N SER A 640 10.73 26.94 -0.33
CA SER A 640 9.44 26.42 0.15
C SER A 640 8.60 27.46 0.90
N LYS A 641 9.22 28.54 1.42
CA LYS A 641 8.48 29.75 1.83
C LYS A 641 7.67 30.36 0.68
N GLY A 642 8.07 30.12 -0.58
CA GLY A 642 7.29 30.48 -1.77
C GLY A 642 6.20 29.46 -2.11
N ILE A 643 6.53 28.15 -2.03
CA ILE A 643 5.58 27.05 -2.32
C ILE A 643 4.45 27.02 -1.29
N PHE A 644 4.75 26.98 0.02
CA PHE A 644 3.70 26.98 1.05
C PHE A 644 2.92 28.31 1.11
N LYS A 645 3.51 29.47 0.70
CA LYS A 645 2.75 30.71 0.43
C LYS A 645 1.94 30.67 -0.88
N LYS A 646 2.15 29.69 -1.76
CA LYS A 646 1.34 29.44 -2.98
C LYS A 646 0.30 28.32 -2.76
N ASP A 647 0.54 27.40 -1.85
CA ASP A 647 -0.36 26.28 -1.53
C ASP A 647 -1.32 26.61 -0.38
N SER A 648 -0.95 27.50 0.55
CA SER A 648 -1.97 28.25 1.31
C SER A 648 -2.78 29.20 0.42
N ARG A 649 -2.39 29.37 -0.86
CA ARG A 649 -3.12 30.08 -1.90
C ARG A 649 -3.85 29.15 -2.90
N TYR A 650 -3.86 27.84 -2.73
CA TYR A 650 -4.81 26.94 -3.41
C TYR A 650 -5.06 25.74 -2.50
N GLY A 651 -6.17 25.79 -1.76
CA GLY A 651 -6.42 24.90 -0.63
C GLY A 651 -6.53 23.42 -1.00
N GLY A 652 -6.16 22.53 -0.05
CA GLY A 652 -6.40 21.09 -0.19
C GLY A 652 -5.28 20.13 0.23
N CYS A 653 -4.31 20.53 1.07
CA CYS A 653 -3.35 19.57 1.64
C CYS A 653 -2.85 19.94 3.06
N ARG A 654 -3.78 20.14 4.00
CA ARG A 654 -3.49 19.84 5.42
C ARG A 654 -3.80 18.37 5.65
N PHE A 655 -2.78 17.50 5.56
CA PHE A 655 -2.88 16.18 6.16
C PHE A 655 -3.15 16.37 7.66
N PHE A 656 -4.22 15.77 8.17
CA PHE A 656 -4.51 15.72 9.61
C PHE A 656 -3.48 14.82 10.31
N ILE A 657 -2.32 15.39 10.61
CA ILE A 657 -1.46 14.91 11.69
C ILE A 657 -1.92 15.69 12.92
N GLU A 658 -2.80 15.10 13.72
CA GLU A 658 -3.14 15.65 15.04
C GLU A 658 -1.86 15.76 15.88
N SER A 659 -1.42 17.00 16.07
CA SER A 659 -0.41 17.37 17.07
C SER A 659 -1.12 18.16 18.16
N PRO A 660 -1.58 17.51 19.25
CA PRO A 660 -2.17 18.24 20.36
C PRO A 660 -1.08 19.11 21.03
N GLY A 661 -1.15 20.43 20.83
CA GLY A 661 -0.45 21.38 21.70
C GLY A 661 0.31 22.56 21.09
N ARG A 662 0.32 22.82 19.77
CA ARG A 662 0.94 24.04 19.21
C ARG A 662 0.18 24.68 18.04
N GLU A 663 -0.93 25.33 18.36
CA GLU A 663 -1.46 26.41 17.52
C GLU A 663 -0.68 27.71 17.78
N HIS A 664 0.19 28.11 16.85
CA HIS A 664 0.66 29.49 16.76
C HIS A 664 0.04 30.15 15.51
N PRO A 665 -0.56 31.35 15.64
CA PRO A 665 -1.19 32.02 14.50
C PRO A 665 -0.11 32.59 13.58
N ILE A 666 0.04 31.99 12.40
CA ILE A 666 0.77 32.61 11.27
C ILE A 666 -0.28 33.24 10.36
N THR A 667 -0.85 34.35 10.80
CA THR A 667 -1.78 35.19 10.04
C THR A 667 -1.18 36.57 9.87
N LEU A 668 -0.65 36.84 8.67
CA LEU A 668 -0.53 38.15 7.99
C LEU A 668 0.49 38.02 6.85
N ASP A 669 -0.01 37.95 5.62
CA ASP A 669 0.63 38.55 4.44
C ASP A 669 -0.36 38.57 3.27
N SER A 670 -0.45 39.70 2.59
CA SER A 670 -1.54 40.08 1.68
C SER A 670 -1.52 39.39 0.30
N CYS A 671 -2.62 38.73 -0.07
CA CYS A 671 -3.04 38.42 -1.44
C CYS A 671 -4.55 38.06 -1.47
N ASP A 672 -5.38 38.91 -2.08
CA ASP A 672 -6.84 38.99 -1.87
C ASP A 672 -7.71 37.90 -2.51
N ILE A 673 -7.27 36.64 -2.54
CA ILE A 673 -8.07 35.51 -3.06
C ILE A 673 -8.24 34.38 -2.02
N LEU A 674 -7.41 34.30 -0.96
CA LEU A 674 -7.37 33.11 -0.07
C LEU A 674 -7.47 33.35 1.44
N SER A 675 -8.28 34.33 1.82
CA SER A 675 -9.08 34.20 3.04
C SER A 675 -10.48 33.70 2.66
N ILE A 676 -10.69 32.39 2.64
CA ILE A 676 -12.06 31.87 2.83
C ILE A 676 -12.39 32.20 4.29
N HIS A 677 -13.18 33.25 4.48
CA HIS A 677 -13.36 33.95 5.75
C HIS A 677 -13.65 33.03 6.94
N TYR A 678 -12.62 32.81 7.76
CA TYR A 678 -12.73 32.22 9.10
C TYR A 678 -12.12 33.14 10.16
N SER A 679 -12.40 34.45 10.05
CA SER A 679 -12.30 35.46 11.12
C SER A 679 -12.87 36.80 10.64
N SER A 680 -14.17 37.04 10.91
CA SER A 680 -14.76 38.38 10.87
C SER A 680 -16.16 38.52 11.51
N CYS A 681 -16.80 37.42 11.97
CA CYS A 681 -18.10 37.50 12.67
C CYS A 681 -18.10 37.02 14.14
N LEU A 682 -16.99 36.45 14.65
CA LEU A 682 -16.92 35.93 16.03
C LEU A 682 -16.22 36.86 17.03
N GLU A 683 -15.44 37.84 16.57
CA GLU A 683 -14.83 38.84 17.48
C GLU A 683 -15.76 40.06 17.75
N TYR A 684 -16.69 40.37 16.86
CA TYR A 684 -17.55 41.56 17.02
C TYR A 684 -18.73 41.39 18.00
N SER A 685 -19.12 40.15 18.34
CA SER A 685 -20.12 39.90 19.40
C SER A 685 -19.49 39.69 20.79
N MET A 686 -18.25 39.19 20.87
CA MET A 686 -17.57 38.95 22.15
C MET A 686 -16.78 40.15 22.70
N GLN A 687 -16.46 41.16 21.88
CA GLN A 687 -15.82 42.39 22.39
C GLN A 687 -16.81 43.44 22.94
N VAL A 688 -18.08 43.43 22.53
CA VAL A 688 -19.08 44.39 23.03
C VAL A 688 -19.53 44.08 24.47
N SER A 689 -19.51 42.81 24.90
CA SER A 689 -19.94 42.39 26.25
C SER A 689 -18.86 42.53 27.35
N ARG A 690 -17.69 43.11 27.03
CA ARG A 690 -16.58 43.33 28.00
C ARG A 690 -16.17 44.79 28.18
N ALA A 691 -16.86 45.74 27.54
CA ALA A 691 -16.57 47.17 27.67
C ALA A 691 -17.37 47.89 28.79
N ASP A 692 -18.60 47.45 29.09
CA ASP A 692 -19.54 48.17 29.99
C ASP A 692 -19.39 47.89 31.49
N HIS A 693 -18.25 47.36 31.95
CA HIS A 693 -17.99 47.13 33.39
C HIS A 693 -16.65 47.71 33.91
N ARG A 694 -16.09 48.70 33.21
CA ARG A 694 -15.08 49.62 33.77
C ARG A 694 -15.20 51.06 33.24
N ARG A 695 -16.31 51.73 33.58
CA ARG A 695 -16.33 53.18 33.91
C ARG A 695 -17.57 53.54 34.71
#